data_AF-A0A9P3JNV0-F1
#
_entry.id   AF-A0A9P3JNV0-F1
#
_cell.length_a   1.000
_cell.length_b   1.000
_cell.length_c   1.000
_cell.angle_alpha   90.00
_cell.angle_beta   90.00
_cell.angle_gamma   90.00
#
_symmetry.space_group_name_H-M   'P 1'
#
loop_
_entity.id
_entity.type
_entity.pdbx_description
1 polymer ?
#
loop_
_entity_poly.entity_id
_entity_poly.type
_entity_poly.pdbx_seq_one_letter_code
_entity_poly.pdbx_strand_id
1 'polypeptide(L)'
;MASALLLARQRLPSAALSHLPALAALVPRVLHSCELLASRSRASHTQPASLAVDASPGAPDNALPCGASPERRDPVAASAGPPISPPPRHSLSSSFSARLAAHRLARKYLSPSARTLPCPRVTPPPLAFSCLPNHQPLASRPPSPRPPLTTQTLFPTAPLPAAFHALRNASHRLPLTHIAPRPSFRLPTVAFSASAAEPPEEAGEAELGEEEEAEAGEREEMEYDVVVVGAGPAGLAAAIRLKQVDEALSVCVVEKGAQAGAHTLSGNVFEPRALDELLPHWRDEGAPISVAVARDRFVYLTKSAAVPLPPPSSNHGNYVISLSELVRWMAGRAEDMGVEIYPGFAASKVLYSSTHGFHNQRRVSGIATNDVGIAKDASRKPSFQRGMALKGRLTILAEGCRGSLSEEVMAAYSLRLKAGAQHQTYALGVKEVWEVPEAQQRPGEVVHSIGYPLDSRTYGGGFLYHMDRGMVALGLVVALDYRNPYLSPYQEFQRWKLHPSIRRVLEGGRVVQYGARTLNEGGLQSIPGLVFPGGALVGCAAGFLNVPKIKGSHTAIKSGMVAAEAAAAALAAGGSGRSVEADAAVDAHMADTYPAAMRSSWLWEELHRARNIRPGFKHGLVPGIINAAFETYISRGRSPWTLAHHAERDNETLTKISDAKPIDYPKPDGTITFDIPTSLYRSSTNHEHDQPPHLRLRDPAVPTTVNLPLYGGPEGRYCPARVYEYVQDDKGEASLSINAQNCLHCKACIALQGMYCTARHVSHCKACIALQGMYRTARHVSHGKACIARQGTYRTARDVSHCKACIAQQGMYSTARHV
;
A
#
# COMPACT_ATOMS: atom_id res chain seq x y z
N MET A 1 13.09 20.57 -19.86
CA MET A 1 14.32 20.54 -19.03
C MET A 1 15.41 21.50 -19.51
N ALA A 2 16.02 21.31 -20.70
CA ALA A 2 17.17 22.10 -21.14
C ALA A 2 17.01 23.63 -20.98
N SER A 3 15.88 24.19 -21.43
CA SER A 3 15.59 25.64 -21.31
C SER A 3 15.51 26.14 -19.87
N ALA A 4 15.09 25.29 -18.92
CA ALA A 4 15.05 25.63 -17.50
C ALA A 4 16.46 25.60 -16.85
N LEU A 5 17.35 24.71 -17.31
CA LEU A 5 18.75 24.70 -16.89
C LEU A 5 19.51 25.92 -17.43
N LEU A 6 19.20 26.35 -18.66
CA LEU A 6 19.68 27.61 -19.25
C LEU A 6 19.23 28.84 -18.44
N LEU A 7 17.94 28.91 -18.07
CA LEU A 7 17.41 29.98 -17.21
C LEU A 7 18.01 29.97 -15.79
N ALA A 8 18.29 28.79 -15.22
CA ALA A 8 18.95 28.68 -13.92
C ALA A 8 20.39 29.24 -13.95
N ARG A 9 21.14 29.00 -15.04
CA ARG A 9 22.50 29.54 -15.24
C ARG A 9 22.52 31.08 -15.25
N GLN A 10 21.44 31.73 -15.67
CA GLN A 10 21.34 33.20 -15.75
C GLN A 10 20.96 33.89 -14.43
N ARG A 11 20.65 33.15 -13.34
CA ARG A 11 20.10 33.73 -12.10
C ARG A 11 20.84 33.36 -10.81
N LEU A 12 22.02 32.72 -10.90
CA LEU A 12 22.83 32.34 -9.74
C LEU A 12 24.06 33.26 -9.58
N PRO A 13 24.24 33.95 -8.44
CA PRO A 13 25.45 34.74 -8.20
C PRO A 13 26.67 33.83 -7.98
N SER A 14 27.84 34.28 -8.43
CA SER A 14 29.07 33.47 -8.54
C SER A 14 29.52 32.78 -7.25
N ALA A 15 29.23 33.38 -6.09
CA ALA A 15 29.58 32.84 -4.76
C ALA A 15 28.95 31.47 -4.42
N ALA A 16 27.89 31.04 -5.12
CA ALA A 16 27.22 29.77 -4.83
C ALA A 16 27.96 28.51 -5.36
N LEU A 17 28.99 28.68 -6.20
CA LEU A 17 29.66 27.57 -6.91
C LEU A 17 30.90 27.00 -6.19
N SER A 18 31.38 27.65 -5.12
CA SER A 18 32.61 27.27 -4.40
C SER A 18 32.50 25.97 -3.58
N HIS A 19 31.29 25.54 -3.20
CA HIS A 19 31.08 24.45 -2.23
C HIS A 19 30.75 23.07 -2.85
N LEU A 20 30.74 22.92 -4.19
CA LEU A 20 30.35 21.67 -4.86
C LEU A 20 31.32 21.25 -5.98
N PRO A 21 32.57 20.85 -5.64
CA PRO A 21 33.58 20.45 -6.64
C PRO A 21 33.12 19.28 -7.53
N ALA A 22 32.28 18.36 -7.02
CA ALA A 22 31.73 17.25 -7.79
C ALA A 22 30.74 17.68 -8.90
N LEU A 23 29.96 18.75 -8.71
CA LEU A 23 29.06 19.25 -9.75
C LEU A 23 29.82 19.99 -10.86
N ALA A 24 30.85 20.76 -10.48
CA ALA A 24 31.66 21.55 -11.41
C ALA A 24 32.32 20.68 -12.50
N ALA A 25 32.73 19.45 -12.17
CA ALA A 25 33.30 18.49 -13.12
C ALA A 25 32.27 17.82 -14.06
N LEU A 26 30.99 17.80 -13.67
CA LEU A 26 29.92 17.12 -14.40
C LEU A 26 29.24 18.02 -15.44
N VAL A 27 29.01 19.30 -15.11
CA VAL A 27 28.31 20.25 -16.00
C VAL A 27 28.95 20.39 -17.40
N PRO A 28 30.29 20.52 -17.55
CA PRO A 28 30.91 20.62 -18.88
C PRO A 28 30.72 19.35 -19.72
N ARG A 29 30.82 18.17 -19.11
CA ARG A 29 30.67 16.87 -19.80
C ARG A 29 29.23 16.63 -20.27
N VAL A 30 28.23 17.04 -19.48
CA VAL A 30 26.82 16.98 -19.88
C VAL A 30 26.52 17.97 -21.02
N LEU A 31 27.01 19.21 -20.93
CA LEU A 31 26.82 20.21 -22.00
C LEU A 31 27.45 19.75 -23.32
N HIS A 32 28.70 19.28 -23.30
CA HIS A 32 29.38 18.76 -24.48
C HIS A 32 28.67 17.54 -25.08
N SER A 33 28.08 16.67 -24.25
CA SER A 33 27.25 15.55 -24.70
C SER A 33 25.96 16.02 -25.39
N CYS A 34 25.33 17.09 -24.89
CA CYS A 34 24.16 17.70 -25.53
C CYS A 34 24.51 18.40 -26.85
N GLU A 35 25.67 19.05 -26.95
CA GLU A 35 26.17 19.65 -28.20
C GLU A 35 26.51 18.57 -29.25
N LEU A 36 27.11 17.45 -28.85
CA LEU A 36 27.35 16.29 -29.71
C LEU A 36 26.06 15.61 -30.20
N LEU A 37 24.98 15.64 -29.40
CA LEU A 37 23.66 15.18 -29.85
C LEU A 37 23.01 16.19 -30.80
N ALA A 38 23.15 17.49 -30.54
CA ALA A 38 22.63 18.55 -31.40
C ALA A 38 23.35 18.65 -32.76
N SER A 39 24.66 18.35 -32.83
CA SER A 39 25.41 18.29 -34.09
C SER A 39 25.09 17.04 -34.89
N ARG A 40 24.98 15.86 -34.25
CA ARG A 40 24.50 14.62 -34.90
C ARG A 40 23.09 14.78 -35.49
N SER A 41 22.21 15.53 -34.83
CA SER A 41 20.88 15.87 -35.35
C SER A 41 20.88 16.78 -36.60
N ARG A 42 22.00 17.39 -36.97
CA ARG A 42 22.14 18.21 -38.19
C ARG A 42 22.85 17.48 -39.33
N ALA A 43 23.52 16.36 -39.05
CA ALA A 43 24.30 15.61 -40.02
C ALA A 43 23.49 14.54 -40.79
N SER A 44 22.17 14.43 -40.55
CA SER A 44 21.33 13.32 -41.05
C SER A 44 20.36 13.69 -42.19
N HIS A 45 20.56 14.81 -42.89
CA HIS A 45 19.69 15.24 -44.01
C HIS A 45 20.46 15.66 -45.28
N THR A 46 21.28 14.73 -45.77
CA THR A 46 21.92 14.67 -47.11
C THR A 46 22.34 13.21 -47.34
N GLN A 47 22.33 12.58 -48.52
CA GLN A 47 21.77 12.80 -49.88
C GLN A 47 22.07 11.49 -50.68
N PRO A 48 21.71 11.30 -51.97
CA PRO A 48 20.76 11.98 -52.86
C PRO A 48 19.79 10.99 -53.59
N ALA A 49 18.97 11.49 -54.51
CA ALA A 49 18.40 10.73 -55.64
C ALA A 49 18.17 11.66 -56.84
N SER A 50 18.29 11.17 -58.07
CA SER A 50 18.32 11.96 -59.30
C SER A 50 17.28 11.51 -60.32
N LEU A 51 16.63 12.46 -61.03
CA LEU A 51 16.42 12.50 -62.49
C LEU A 51 15.43 13.60 -62.92
N ALA A 52 15.81 14.41 -63.93
CA ALA A 52 14.98 15.03 -64.99
C ALA A 52 13.78 15.98 -64.62
N VAL A 53 13.41 17.02 -65.39
CA VAL A 53 14.03 17.75 -66.53
C VAL A 53 13.34 19.14 -66.69
N ASP A 54 14.11 20.16 -67.12
CA ASP A 54 13.75 21.46 -67.76
C ASP A 54 12.77 22.52 -67.15
N ALA A 55 12.89 23.72 -67.75
CA ALA A 55 11.94 24.85 -67.84
C ALA A 55 11.87 25.93 -66.73
N SER A 56 12.84 26.86 -66.79
CA SER A 56 12.77 28.28 -66.37
C SER A 56 11.77 29.12 -67.21
N PRO A 57 11.57 30.44 -66.99
CA PRO A 57 11.63 31.29 -65.77
C PRO A 57 10.37 32.21 -65.60
N GLY A 58 10.32 33.04 -64.54
CA GLY A 58 9.36 34.16 -64.47
C GLY A 58 9.42 35.02 -63.19
N ALA A 59 9.86 36.26 -63.30
CA ALA A 59 9.79 37.36 -62.32
C ALA A 59 9.22 38.61 -63.06
N PRO A 60 9.10 39.85 -62.50
CA PRO A 60 9.48 40.37 -61.18
C PRO A 60 8.44 41.35 -60.54
N ASP A 61 8.89 42.15 -59.55
CA ASP A 61 8.46 43.52 -59.17
C ASP A 61 6.99 43.81 -58.73
N ASN A 62 6.71 44.41 -57.54
CA ASN A 62 7.09 45.71 -56.94
C ASN A 62 6.25 46.92 -57.43
N ALA A 63 5.26 47.35 -56.63
CA ALA A 63 4.77 48.75 -56.57
C ALA A 63 3.94 49.08 -55.30
N LEU A 64 3.95 50.36 -54.94
CA LEU A 64 3.26 51.09 -53.84
C LEU A 64 2.19 52.05 -54.45
N PRO A 65 1.48 52.98 -53.74
CA PRO A 65 0.96 53.06 -52.35
C PRO A 65 -0.51 53.61 -52.26
N CYS A 66 -0.93 54.03 -51.04
CA CYS A 66 -1.94 55.09 -50.72
C CYS A 66 -3.46 54.79 -50.76
N GLY A 67 -4.24 55.39 -49.82
CA GLY A 67 -5.71 55.47 -49.89
C GLY A 67 -6.53 55.74 -48.60
N ALA A 68 -6.63 57.01 -48.18
CA ALA A 68 -7.75 57.73 -47.50
C ALA A 68 -8.66 57.13 -46.36
N SER A 69 -9.23 58.04 -45.55
CA SER A 69 -10.40 57.84 -44.64
C SER A 69 -11.70 58.39 -45.28
N PRO A 70 -12.92 58.23 -44.69
CA PRO A 70 -13.42 59.24 -43.72
C PRO A 70 -14.52 58.83 -42.69
N GLU A 71 -14.76 59.73 -41.72
CA GLU A 71 -16.03 60.12 -41.03
C GLU A 71 -17.08 59.10 -40.49
N ARG A 72 -17.36 59.06 -39.17
CA ARG A 72 -18.31 59.84 -38.31
C ARG A 72 -19.79 59.39 -38.32
N ARG A 73 -20.36 59.17 -37.12
CA ARG A 73 -21.67 59.72 -36.66
C ARG A 73 -21.98 59.42 -35.17
N ASP A 74 -22.25 60.50 -34.43
CA ASP A 74 -22.93 60.64 -33.12
C ASP A 74 -24.13 61.61 -33.35
N PRO A 75 -25.19 61.78 -32.51
CA PRO A 75 -25.09 62.15 -31.07
C PRO A 75 -26.33 61.82 -30.18
N VAL A 76 -26.58 62.65 -29.14
CA VAL A 76 -27.69 62.72 -28.14
C VAL A 76 -27.46 61.86 -26.88
N ALA A 77 -27.15 62.34 -25.65
CA ALA A 77 -27.51 63.53 -24.81
C ALA A 77 -28.71 63.28 -23.85
N ALA A 78 -28.76 63.76 -22.59
CA ALA A 78 -27.75 64.37 -21.68
C ALA A 78 -28.28 64.51 -20.21
N SER A 79 -27.37 64.84 -19.26
CA SER A 79 -27.62 65.56 -17.97
C SER A 79 -28.45 64.89 -16.83
N ALA A 80 -28.38 65.29 -15.54
CA ALA A 80 -27.32 65.87 -14.67
C ALA A 80 -27.81 65.97 -13.18
N GLY A 81 -26.88 66.03 -12.20
CA GLY A 81 -27.02 66.79 -10.93
C GLY A 81 -27.75 66.18 -9.69
N PRO A 82 -27.23 66.38 -8.46
CA PRO A 82 -27.93 66.21 -7.16
C PRO A 82 -28.36 67.60 -6.56
N PRO A 83 -28.79 67.79 -5.28
CA PRO A 83 -29.09 66.90 -4.12
C PRO A 83 -30.47 67.19 -3.44
N ILE A 84 -30.67 66.83 -2.14
CA ILE A 84 -31.53 67.42 -1.06
C ILE A 84 -32.21 66.36 -0.13
N SER A 85 -32.54 66.75 1.12
CA SER A 85 -33.19 65.99 2.23
C SER A 85 -33.79 67.01 3.24
N PRO A 86 -34.27 66.69 4.47
CA PRO A 86 -34.76 65.44 5.11
C PRO A 86 -36.30 65.61 5.34
N PRO A 87 -36.93 65.56 6.55
CA PRO A 87 -36.90 64.69 7.76
C PRO A 87 -38.24 63.86 7.84
N PRO A 88 -38.86 63.51 9.01
CA PRO A 88 -38.40 63.23 10.39
C PRO A 88 -38.63 61.74 10.80
N ARG A 89 -38.14 61.14 11.89
CA ARG A 89 -37.22 61.39 13.04
C ARG A 89 -36.97 59.99 13.68
N HIS A 90 -36.13 59.67 14.69
CA HIS A 90 -35.23 60.30 15.67
C HIS A 90 -34.05 59.28 15.86
N SER A 91 -32.75 59.62 16.00
CA SER A 91 -31.99 59.94 17.24
C SER A 91 -32.33 59.07 18.47
N LEU A 92 -31.43 58.48 19.27
CA LEU A 92 -30.04 58.78 19.71
C LEU A 92 -29.33 57.44 20.14
N SER A 93 -28.01 57.31 20.36
CA SER A 93 -26.81 58.10 20.01
C SER A 93 -25.49 57.34 20.32
N SER A 94 -24.43 57.63 19.53
CA SER A 94 -22.99 57.76 19.91
C SER A 94 -22.20 56.63 20.64
N SER A 95 -20.91 56.37 20.37
CA SER A 95 -20.00 56.74 19.25
C SER A 95 -18.58 56.13 19.39
N PHE A 96 -18.00 55.63 18.29
CA PHE A 96 -16.58 55.72 17.82
C PHE A 96 -15.40 55.46 18.80
N SER A 97 -14.44 54.54 18.54
CA SER A 97 -13.39 54.49 17.47
C SER A 97 -12.22 55.47 17.65
N ALA A 98 -10.96 55.22 17.25
CA ALA A 98 -10.18 53.99 16.92
C ALA A 98 -8.69 54.37 16.59
N ARG A 99 -7.80 53.37 16.46
CA ARG A 99 -6.49 53.32 15.71
C ARG A 99 -5.14 53.68 16.39
N LEU A 100 -4.21 52.72 16.23
CA LEU A 100 -2.77 52.80 15.84
C LEU A 100 -1.61 53.21 16.79
N ALA A 101 -0.49 52.49 16.58
CA ALA A 101 0.93 52.94 16.57
C ALA A 101 1.74 53.15 17.88
N ALA A 102 2.33 52.06 18.37
CA ALA A 102 3.79 51.82 18.50
C ALA A 102 4.80 52.84 19.12
N HIS A 103 5.60 52.30 20.06
CA HIS A 103 7.04 52.57 20.34
C HIS A 103 7.53 53.78 21.20
N ARG A 104 8.10 53.44 22.39
CA ARG A 104 9.39 53.90 23.01
C ARG A 104 9.65 55.43 23.18
N LEU A 105 10.15 55.98 24.30
CA LEU A 105 11.22 55.49 25.21
C LEU A 105 11.38 56.33 26.53
N ALA A 106 11.73 55.66 27.63
CA ALA A 106 12.46 56.03 28.87
C ALA A 106 12.61 57.48 29.44
N ARG A 107 12.34 57.58 30.76
CA ARG A 107 13.11 58.23 31.87
C ARG A 107 12.37 57.84 33.18
N LYS A 108 12.92 57.61 34.39
CA LYS A 108 14.23 57.71 35.11
C LYS A 108 14.32 56.46 36.07
N TYR A 109 15.29 56.15 36.93
CA TYR A 109 16.59 56.72 37.37
C TYR A 109 17.46 55.59 38.04
N LEU A 110 18.79 55.73 38.01
CA LEU A 110 19.82 55.32 39.01
C LEU A 110 19.95 53.86 39.57
N SER A 111 21.20 53.52 39.91
CA SER A 111 21.74 52.31 40.58
C SER A 111 22.92 52.77 41.50
N PRO A 112 23.79 51.96 42.21
CA PRO A 112 24.41 50.68 41.76
C PRO A 112 24.75 49.58 42.83
N SER A 113 25.24 48.43 42.33
CA SER A 113 26.30 47.52 42.88
C SER A 113 26.15 46.59 44.12
N ALA A 114 26.32 45.29 43.84
CA ALA A 114 27.30 44.33 44.43
C ALA A 114 27.03 43.47 45.72
N ARG A 115 26.85 42.16 45.47
CA ARG A 115 27.28 40.92 46.20
C ARG A 115 27.56 40.93 47.73
N THR A 116 26.86 40.08 48.48
CA THR A 116 27.43 39.09 49.44
C THR A 116 26.39 38.03 49.90
N LEU A 117 26.85 36.92 50.49
CA LEU A 117 26.09 35.85 51.21
C LEU A 117 26.12 36.14 52.75
N PRO A 118 25.44 35.42 53.68
CA PRO A 118 24.84 34.07 53.62
C PRO A 118 23.43 33.93 54.31
N CYS A 119 23.08 32.71 54.79
CA CYS A 119 21.76 32.30 55.34
C CYS A 119 21.81 31.94 56.85
N PRO A 120 20.74 32.21 57.62
CA PRO A 120 20.09 31.21 58.51
C PRO A 120 18.53 31.20 58.36
N ARG A 121 17.72 30.14 58.55
CA ARG A 121 17.64 28.95 59.47
C ARG A 121 16.69 29.18 60.67
N VAL A 122 15.88 28.16 61.03
CA VAL A 122 15.26 27.82 62.38
C VAL A 122 13.70 27.61 62.45
N THR A 123 13.29 26.31 62.46
CA THR A 123 12.16 25.62 63.19
C THR A 123 10.68 26.07 63.08
N PRO A 124 9.71 25.14 63.30
CA PRO A 124 9.23 24.82 64.68
C PRO A 124 9.30 23.31 65.10
N PRO A 125 9.09 22.96 66.40
CA PRO A 125 9.07 21.59 66.99
C PRO A 125 7.69 21.25 67.65
N PRO A 126 7.49 20.30 68.63
CA PRO A 126 8.22 19.06 69.06
C PRO A 126 7.38 17.76 69.33
N LEU A 127 8.05 16.58 69.34
CA LEU A 127 7.86 15.36 70.20
C LEU A 127 6.53 14.53 70.24
N ALA A 128 6.47 13.25 70.70
CA ALA A 128 7.34 12.06 70.57
C ALA A 128 6.75 10.78 71.27
N PHE A 129 7.38 9.61 71.03
CA PHE A 129 7.28 8.29 71.73
C PHE A 129 6.03 7.41 71.45
N SER A 130 6.12 6.08 71.28
CA SER A 130 7.24 5.08 71.30
C SER A 130 6.89 3.89 70.35
N CYS A 131 7.63 2.78 70.17
CA CYS A 131 8.83 2.22 70.83
C CYS A 131 9.71 1.38 69.82
N LEU A 132 10.33 0.27 70.26
CA LEU A 132 11.34 -0.56 69.57
C LEU A 132 11.32 -2.02 70.14
N PRO A 133 11.97 -3.08 69.56
CA PRO A 133 13.44 -3.14 69.37
C PRO A 133 14.06 -3.96 68.20
N ASN A 134 15.21 -3.46 67.71
CA ASN A 134 16.47 -4.16 67.35
C ASN A 134 16.51 -5.29 66.27
N HIS A 135 17.61 -5.52 65.51
CA HIS A 135 18.95 -4.90 65.45
C HIS A 135 19.49 -4.88 63.99
N GLN A 136 20.69 -4.31 63.76
CA GLN A 136 21.29 -4.04 62.43
C GLN A 136 22.41 -5.06 62.01
N PRO A 137 23.39 -4.76 61.14
CA PRO A 137 23.38 -5.02 59.68
C PRO A 137 24.64 -5.79 59.18
N LEU A 138 24.88 -5.90 57.86
CA LEU A 138 26.23 -5.87 57.23
C LEU A 138 26.19 -5.91 55.68
N ALA A 139 27.34 -5.72 55.01
CA ALA A 139 27.44 -5.68 53.54
C ALA A 139 28.82 -6.13 52.96
N SER A 140 28.80 -6.54 51.68
CA SER A 140 29.91 -6.65 50.68
C SER A 140 30.88 -7.87 50.65
N ARG A 141 30.80 -8.65 49.53
CA ARG A 141 31.85 -9.39 48.71
C ARG A 141 32.90 -10.32 49.42
N PRO A 142 33.70 -11.19 48.74
CA PRO A 142 33.86 -11.56 47.29
C PRO A 142 33.68 -13.12 47.01
N PRO A 143 34.07 -13.72 45.84
CA PRO A 143 33.68 -15.11 45.46
C PRO A 143 34.78 -16.18 45.18
N SER A 144 34.34 -17.47 45.03
CA SER A 144 35.03 -18.69 44.50
C SER A 144 36.02 -19.44 45.45
N PRO A 145 36.46 -20.74 45.23
CA PRO A 145 36.35 -21.60 44.02
C PRO A 145 36.17 -23.17 44.15
N ARG A 146 35.93 -23.88 43.00
CA ARG A 146 36.28 -25.31 42.64
C ARG A 146 35.38 -26.50 43.20
N PRO A 147 35.60 -27.83 42.92
CA PRO A 147 34.78 -28.65 41.95
C PRO A 147 34.47 -30.12 42.45
N PRO A 148 34.42 -31.25 41.67
CA PRO A 148 33.76 -31.65 40.39
C PRO A 148 32.85 -32.94 40.47
N LEU A 149 32.31 -33.39 39.30
CA LEU A 149 31.90 -34.77 38.86
C LEU A 149 30.51 -35.41 39.20
N THR A 150 30.01 -36.13 38.16
CA THR A 150 29.00 -37.22 37.95
C THR A 150 28.31 -37.94 39.15
N THR A 151 27.12 -38.60 39.05
CA THR A 151 26.47 -39.36 37.94
C THR A 151 24.97 -39.67 38.23
N GLN A 152 24.15 -39.99 37.20
CA GLN A 152 22.92 -40.85 37.22
C GLN A 152 21.72 -40.47 38.15
N THR A 153 20.47 -40.92 37.99
CA THR A 153 19.52 -41.16 36.86
C THR A 153 18.16 -41.49 37.51
N LEU A 154 17.02 -41.17 36.87
CA LEU A 154 15.83 -42.04 36.85
C LEU A 154 14.82 -41.62 35.75
N PHE A 155 13.94 -42.53 35.38
CA PHE A 155 13.09 -42.58 34.18
C PHE A 155 11.64 -43.02 34.63
N PRO A 156 10.57 -43.08 33.79
CA PRO A 156 10.58 -43.62 32.41
C PRO A 156 9.66 -42.97 31.34
N THR A 157 9.99 -43.30 30.09
CA THR A 157 9.12 -43.27 28.90
C THR A 157 9.31 -44.58 28.14
N ALA A 158 8.27 -45.14 27.51
CA ALA A 158 8.33 -46.36 26.70
C ALA A 158 7.18 -46.41 25.66
N PRO A 159 7.25 -47.25 24.60
CA PRO A 159 8.19 -47.02 23.49
C PRO A 159 7.57 -47.22 22.08
N LEU A 160 8.30 -46.80 21.04
CA LEU A 160 8.13 -47.28 19.66
C LEU A 160 9.40 -48.07 19.25
N PRO A 161 9.29 -49.25 18.61
CA PRO A 161 10.43 -50.04 18.17
C PRO A 161 10.81 -49.80 16.68
N ALA A 162 12.10 -49.84 16.36
CA ALA A 162 12.60 -49.89 14.98
C ALA A 162 14.01 -50.51 14.85
N ALA A 163 14.14 -51.59 14.06
CA ALA A 163 15.37 -52.16 13.47
C ALA A 163 14.93 -53.26 12.45
N PHE A 164 15.70 -53.78 11.48
CA PHE A 164 17.16 -53.88 11.32
C PHE A 164 17.64 -53.71 9.85
N HIS A 165 18.97 -53.74 9.67
CA HIS A 165 19.79 -53.50 8.48
C HIS A 165 19.47 -54.17 7.11
N ALA A 166 19.58 -53.34 6.06
CA ALA A 166 20.43 -53.44 4.85
C ALA A 166 20.74 -54.78 4.12
N LEU A 167 20.70 -54.76 2.77
CA LEU A 167 21.86 -55.08 1.89
C LEU A 167 21.69 -54.66 0.40
N ARG A 168 22.73 -54.95 -0.42
CA ARG A 168 23.04 -54.43 -1.78
C ARG A 168 22.23 -55.03 -2.96
N ASN A 169 22.24 -54.28 -4.06
CA ASN A 169 22.27 -54.66 -5.50
C ASN A 169 21.93 -56.11 -5.93
N ALA A 170 20.98 -56.27 -6.86
CA ALA A 170 21.18 -57.01 -8.12
C ALA A 170 20.03 -56.77 -9.13
N SER A 171 20.32 -56.94 -10.42
CA SER A 171 19.34 -56.97 -11.52
C SER A 171 18.84 -58.40 -11.79
N HIS A 172 17.62 -58.61 -12.33
CA HIS A 172 17.35 -59.39 -13.57
C HIS A 172 15.83 -59.45 -13.92
N ARG A 173 15.43 -60.25 -14.92
CA ARG A 173 14.16 -60.16 -15.69
C ARG A 173 13.25 -61.40 -15.57
N LEU A 174 11.92 -61.18 -15.62
CA LEU A 174 10.88 -62.05 -16.27
C LEU A 174 10.64 -63.47 -15.64
N PRO A 175 9.59 -64.27 -16.01
CA PRO A 175 8.73 -64.25 -17.22
C PRO A 175 7.18 -64.40 -17.00
N LEU A 176 6.47 -64.89 -18.05
CA LEU A 176 5.00 -64.90 -18.26
C LEU A 176 4.37 -66.31 -18.28
N THR A 177 3.09 -66.41 -17.89
CA THR A 177 2.01 -67.38 -18.31
C THR A 177 0.65 -66.78 -17.88
N HIS A 178 -0.52 -66.81 -18.57
CA HIS A 178 -1.29 -67.81 -19.37
C HIS A 178 -2.24 -68.68 -18.50
N ILE A 179 -3.57 -68.82 -18.77
CA ILE A 179 -4.43 -68.31 -19.87
C ILE A 179 -5.96 -68.15 -19.51
N ALA A 180 -6.87 -68.30 -20.49
CA ALA A 180 -8.34 -68.06 -20.55
C ALA A 180 -9.23 -69.20 -19.94
N PRO A 181 -10.61 -69.23 -19.96
CA PRO A 181 -11.58 -68.49 -20.81
C PRO A 181 -12.90 -67.94 -20.16
N ARG A 182 -13.86 -67.50 -21.00
CA ARG A 182 -15.17 -66.84 -20.69
C ARG A 182 -16.33 -67.85 -20.50
N PRO A 183 -17.53 -67.38 -20.07
CA PRO A 183 -18.61 -67.18 -21.05
C PRO A 183 -19.34 -65.81 -20.95
N SER A 184 -20.44 -65.62 -21.70
CA SER A 184 -21.06 -64.32 -22.03
C SER A 184 -22.57 -64.24 -21.73
N PHE A 185 -23.11 -63.05 -21.47
CA PHE A 185 -24.54 -62.74 -21.66
C PHE A 185 -24.79 -61.33 -22.24
N ARG A 186 -26.05 -61.05 -22.62
CA ARG A 186 -26.45 -59.98 -23.56
C ARG A 186 -26.83 -58.64 -22.90
N LEU A 187 -26.66 -57.55 -23.66
CA LEU A 187 -27.26 -56.24 -23.40
C LEU A 187 -28.58 -56.06 -24.18
N PRO A 188 -29.60 -55.39 -23.62
CA PRO A 188 -30.69 -54.76 -24.36
C PRO A 188 -30.41 -53.26 -24.61
N THR A 189 -30.90 -52.72 -25.72
CA THR A 189 -30.78 -51.29 -26.08
C THR A 189 -32.09 -50.56 -25.81
N VAL A 190 -32.04 -49.41 -25.11
CA VAL A 190 -33.14 -48.45 -25.00
C VAL A 190 -32.59 -47.03 -25.24
N ALA A 191 -33.40 -46.15 -25.85
CA ALA A 191 -32.94 -44.88 -26.38
C ALA A 191 -32.67 -43.80 -25.31
N PHE A 192 -31.67 -42.96 -25.57
CA PHE A 192 -31.47 -41.70 -24.84
C PHE A 192 -32.40 -40.63 -25.38
N SER A 193 -33.20 -40.03 -24.50
CA SER A 193 -33.84 -38.73 -24.76
C SER A 193 -32.87 -37.62 -24.36
N ALA A 194 -32.65 -36.64 -25.25
CA ALA A 194 -31.77 -35.51 -24.99
C ALA A 194 -32.56 -34.38 -24.31
N SER A 195 -32.50 -34.33 -22.97
CA SER A 195 -32.82 -33.09 -22.25
C SER A 195 -31.61 -32.16 -22.30
N ALA A 196 -31.83 -30.88 -22.62
CA ALA A 196 -30.77 -29.88 -22.61
C ALA A 196 -30.49 -29.45 -21.16
N ALA A 197 -29.30 -29.74 -20.66
CA ALA A 197 -28.83 -29.16 -19.41
C ALA A 197 -28.43 -27.68 -19.65
N GLU A 198 -28.90 -26.79 -18.79
CA GLU A 198 -28.50 -25.38 -18.80
C GLU A 198 -27.06 -25.23 -18.27
N PRO A 199 -26.29 -24.21 -18.72
CA PRO A 199 -24.93 -24.00 -18.24
C PRO A 199 -24.95 -23.56 -16.76
N PRO A 200 -24.00 -24.02 -15.93
CA PRO A 200 -23.91 -23.60 -14.54
C PRO A 200 -23.57 -22.10 -14.42
N GLU A 201 -24.12 -21.45 -13.39
CA GLU A 201 -23.92 -20.02 -13.13
C GLU A 201 -22.49 -19.69 -12.66
N GLU A 202 -22.16 -18.39 -12.69
CA GLU A 202 -20.81 -17.90 -12.46
C GLU A 202 -20.35 -18.12 -11.02
N ALA A 203 -19.15 -18.72 -10.85
CA ALA A 203 -18.49 -18.85 -9.55
C ALA A 203 -17.98 -17.48 -9.05
N GLY A 204 -18.90 -16.69 -8.53
CA GLY A 204 -18.62 -15.51 -7.71
C GLY A 204 -18.02 -15.91 -6.36
N GLU A 205 -18.32 -15.14 -5.33
CA GLU A 205 -18.15 -15.64 -3.97
C GLU A 205 -19.20 -16.72 -3.72
N ALA A 206 -18.78 -17.85 -3.12
CA ALA A 206 -19.67 -18.61 -2.27
C ALA A 206 -19.95 -17.74 -1.02
N GLU A 207 -20.78 -16.70 -1.22
CA GLU A 207 -21.86 -16.46 -0.29
C GLU A 207 -22.68 -17.75 -0.26
N LEU A 208 -23.00 -18.22 0.94
CA LEU A 208 -24.01 -19.24 1.13
C LEU A 208 -25.30 -18.72 0.46
N GLY A 209 -26.02 -19.58 -0.27
CA GLY A 209 -27.34 -19.19 -0.79
C GLY A 209 -28.26 -18.71 0.34
N GLU A 210 -29.31 -17.94 0.05
CA GLU A 210 -30.21 -17.44 1.10
C GLU A 210 -30.80 -18.60 1.95
N GLU A 211 -30.99 -19.77 1.33
CA GLU A 211 -31.36 -21.03 1.98
C GLU A 211 -30.25 -21.60 2.89
N GLU A 212 -28.98 -21.56 2.47
CA GLU A 212 -27.84 -22.02 3.28
C GLU A 212 -27.47 -21.06 4.43
N GLU A 213 -27.64 -19.74 4.28
CA GLU A 213 -27.51 -18.79 5.40
C GLU A 213 -28.65 -18.98 6.43
N ALA A 214 -29.85 -19.38 5.99
CA ALA A 214 -30.95 -19.75 6.88
C ALA A 214 -30.69 -21.08 7.62
N GLU A 215 -30.22 -22.12 6.92
CA GLU A 215 -29.80 -23.39 7.55
C GLU A 215 -28.56 -23.25 8.46
N ALA A 216 -27.82 -22.13 8.41
CA ALA A 216 -26.70 -21.90 9.31
C ALA A 216 -27.11 -21.45 10.72
N GLY A 217 -28.36 -21.03 10.92
CA GLY A 217 -28.82 -20.38 12.15
C GLY A 217 -28.34 -18.93 12.27
N GLU A 218 -28.89 -18.18 13.23
CA GLU A 218 -28.49 -16.79 13.46
C GLU A 218 -27.04 -16.70 13.98
N ARG A 219 -26.39 -15.55 13.78
CA ARG A 219 -25.08 -15.26 14.40
C ARG A 219 -25.34 -14.70 15.79
N GLU A 220 -24.51 -15.06 16.77
CA GLU A 220 -24.42 -14.28 18.01
C GLU A 220 -23.98 -12.85 17.65
N GLU A 221 -24.48 -11.86 18.38
CA GLU A 221 -24.26 -10.44 18.08
C GLU A 221 -23.76 -9.68 19.31
N MET A 222 -22.80 -8.77 19.09
CA MET A 222 -22.34 -7.79 20.09
C MET A 222 -22.39 -6.39 19.50
N GLU A 223 -22.82 -5.42 20.31
CA GLU A 223 -22.96 -4.02 19.90
C GLU A 223 -21.92 -3.11 20.55
N TYR A 224 -21.26 -2.30 19.73
CA TYR A 224 -20.29 -1.28 20.11
C TYR A 224 -20.64 0.06 19.44
N ASP A 225 -20.04 1.16 19.89
CA ASP A 225 -20.14 2.46 19.21
C ASP A 225 -19.14 2.52 18.05
N VAL A 226 -17.93 1.98 18.25
CA VAL A 226 -16.93 1.82 17.17
C VAL A 226 -16.36 0.40 17.11
N VAL A 227 -16.39 -0.19 15.93
CA VAL A 227 -15.69 -1.45 15.60
C VAL A 227 -14.48 -1.14 14.73
N VAL A 228 -13.29 -1.59 15.14
CA VAL A 228 -12.01 -1.34 14.47
C VAL A 228 -11.44 -2.64 13.91
N VAL A 229 -11.19 -2.69 12.60
CA VAL A 229 -10.74 -3.91 11.93
C VAL A 229 -9.23 -3.88 11.72
N GLY A 230 -8.49 -4.55 12.60
CA GLY A 230 -7.04 -4.75 12.55
C GLY A 230 -6.28 -4.02 13.65
N ALA A 231 -5.64 -4.75 14.57
CA ALA A 231 -4.81 -4.20 15.65
C ALA A 231 -3.39 -3.80 15.17
N GLY A 232 -3.33 -3.10 14.03
CA GLY A 232 -2.12 -2.43 13.56
C GLY A 232 -1.96 -1.02 14.14
N PRO A 233 -0.86 -0.31 13.85
CA PRO A 233 -0.60 1.03 14.40
C PRO A 233 -1.68 2.08 14.09
N ALA A 234 -2.48 1.92 13.03
CA ALA A 234 -3.63 2.80 12.75
C ALA A 234 -4.86 2.45 13.59
N GLY A 235 -5.19 1.17 13.74
CA GLY A 235 -6.37 0.71 14.48
C GLY A 235 -6.21 0.95 15.98
N LEU A 236 -5.05 0.60 16.55
CA LEU A 236 -4.75 0.88 17.95
C LEU A 236 -4.69 2.38 18.23
N ALA A 237 -4.10 3.19 17.35
CA ALA A 237 -4.11 4.64 17.52
C ALA A 237 -5.51 5.27 17.42
N ALA A 238 -6.42 4.68 16.62
CA ALA A 238 -7.82 5.08 16.60
C ALA A 238 -8.52 4.71 17.92
N ALA A 239 -8.39 3.46 18.39
CA ALA A 239 -9.03 3.01 19.61
C ALA A 239 -8.55 3.76 20.87
N ILE A 240 -7.23 3.96 21.00
CA ILE A 240 -6.63 4.79 22.06
C ILE A 240 -7.17 6.23 21.98
N ARG A 241 -7.19 6.85 20.79
CA ARG A 241 -7.65 8.25 20.66
C ARG A 241 -9.17 8.38 20.87
N LEU A 242 -9.98 7.37 20.59
CA LEU A 242 -11.39 7.35 20.95
C LEU A 242 -11.56 7.44 22.47
N LYS A 243 -10.93 6.52 23.21
CA LYS A 243 -10.97 6.52 24.70
C LYS A 243 -10.37 7.76 25.33
N GLN A 244 -9.34 8.36 24.71
CA GLN A 244 -8.76 9.64 25.16
C GLN A 244 -9.67 10.87 24.92
N VAL A 245 -10.67 10.77 24.05
CA VAL A 245 -11.64 11.84 23.78
C VAL A 245 -12.94 11.63 24.55
N ASP A 246 -13.39 10.38 24.65
CA ASP A 246 -14.54 9.96 25.45
C ASP A 246 -14.32 8.52 25.96
N GLU A 247 -14.07 8.41 27.27
CA GLU A 247 -13.83 7.12 27.95
C GLU A 247 -15.06 6.20 27.94
N ALA A 248 -16.27 6.77 27.79
CA ALA A 248 -17.53 6.03 27.84
C ALA A 248 -17.88 5.31 26.52
N LEU A 249 -17.24 5.66 25.40
CA LEU A 249 -17.45 4.99 24.12
C LEU A 249 -17.10 3.50 24.19
N SER A 250 -17.99 2.63 23.74
CA SER A 250 -17.71 1.20 23.58
C SER A 250 -16.90 0.97 22.29
N VAL A 251 -15.70 0.40 22.41
CA VAL A 251 -14.73 0.28 21.30
C VAL A 251 -14.15 -1.13 21.26
N CYS A 252 -14.39 -1.81 20.14
CA CYS A 252 -13.90 -3.16 19.84
C CYS A 252 -12.80 -3.11 18.77
N VAL A 253 -11.74 -3.92 18.93
CA VAL A 253 -10.66 -4.10 17.94
C VAL A 253 -10.48 -5.59 17.62
N VAL A 254 -10.76 -6.01 16.39
CA VAL A 254 -10.48 -7.38 15.94
C VAL A 254 -9.12 -7.50 15.26
N GLU A 255 -8.41 -8.59 15.52
CA GLU A 255 -7.13 -8.90 14.87
C GLU A 255 -7.00 -10.39 14.54
N LYS A 256 -6.69 -10.72 13.28
CA LYS A 256 -6.52 -12.11 12.85
C LYS A 256 -5.30 -12.80 13.46
N GLY A 257 -4.27 -12.05 13.84
CA GLY A 257 -3.12 -12.59 14.55
C GLY A 257 -3.53 -13.10 15.94
N ALA A 258 -3.06 -14.28 16.32
CA ALA A 258 -3.31 -14.90 17.65
C ALA A 258 -2.85 -14.05 18.86
N GLN A 259 -2.17 -12.92 18.59
CA GLN A 259 -1.96 -11.80 19.48
C GLN A 259 -1.78 -10.54 18.61
N ALA A 260 -2.00 -9.35 19.19
CA ALA A 260 -1.62 -8.10 18.55
C ALA A 260 -0.14 -8.14 18.09
N GLY A 261 0.14 -7.56 16.93
CA GLY A 261 1.50 -7.52 16.37
C GLY A 261 1.99 -8.82 15.71
N ALA A 262 1.31 -9.96 15.86
CA ALA A 262 1.76 -11.23 15.26
C ALA A 262 1.89 -11.18 13.72
N HIS A 263 0.94 -10.53 13.03
CA HIS A 263 0.99 -10.29 11.59
C HIS A 263 1.67 -8.95 11.20
N THR A 264 2.23 -8.20 12.15
CA THR A 264 2.93 -6.95 11.86
C THR A 264 4.33 -7.24 11.32
N LEU A 265 4.61 -6.77 10.10
CA LEU A 265 5.93 -6.85 9.49
C LEU A 265 6.37 -5.49 8.95
N SER A 266 7.56 -5.05 9.39
CA SER A 266 8.25 -3.86 8.91
C SER A 266 9.74 -3.96 9.23
N GLY A 267 10.60 -3.31 8.44
CA GLY A 267 11.99 -3.05 8.85
C GLY A 267 12.06 -1.99 9.96
N ASN A 268 11.19 -0.98 9.85
CA ASN A 268 10.96 0.15 10.75
C ASN A 268 12.15 0.97 11.25
N VAL A 269 12.40 2.10 10.55
CA VAL A 269 12.96 3.30 11.17
C VAL A 269 11.80 4.19 11.63
N PHE A 270 11.47 4.12 12.91
CA PHE A 270 10.30 4.73 13.53
C PHE A 270 10.47 6.23 13.70
N GLU A 271 9.45 6.99 13.31
CA GLU A 271 9.40 8.44 13.45
C GLU A 271 8.43 8.81 14.58
N PRO A 272 8.93 9.28 15.73
CA PRO A 272 8.18 9.25 16.99
C PRO A 272 7.03 10.25 17.03
N ARG A 273 7.03 11.28 16.18
CA ARG A 273 6.08 12.40 16.18
C ARG A 273 4.62 12.01 16.43
N ALA A 274 4.11 10.99 15.73
CA ALA A 274 2.71 10.60 15.87
C ALA A 274 2.41 9.89 17.21
N LEU A 275 3.41 9.22 17.79
CA LEU A 275 3.33 8.65 19.13
C LEU A 275 3.54 9.73 20.21
N ASP A 276 4.37 10.74 19.96
CA ASP A 276 4.48 11.94 20.80
C ASP A 276 3.14 12.71 20.87
N GLU A 277 2.35 12.72 19.79
CA GLU A 277 1.01 13.31 19.75
C GLU A 277 -0.09 12.39 20.34
N LEU A 278 0.14 11.06 20.47
CA LEU A 278 -0.84 10.08 20.96
C LEU A 278 -0.64 9.72 22.45
N LEU A 279 0.58 9.36 22.83
CA LEU A 279 0.97 8.88 24.16
C LEU A 279 2.26 9.61 24.59
N PRO A 280 2.19 10.91 24.96
CA PRO A 280 3.37 11.77 25.13
C PRO A 280 4.40 11.22 26.14
N HIS A 281 3.98 10.41 27.10
CA HIS A 281 4.80 9.79 28.14
C HIS A 281 5.38 8.40 27.76
N TRP A 282 5.28 7.96 26.49
CA TRP A 282 5.73 6.63 26.04
C TRP A 282 7.16 6.27 26.42
N ARG A 283 8.04 7.27 26.59
CA ARG A 283 9.45 7.13 26.99
C ARG A 283 9.61 6.63 28.42
N ASP A 284 8.70 7.02 29.30
CA ASP A 284 8.70 6.69 30.72
C ASP A 284 7.81 5.46 30.99
N GLU A 285 6.81 5.22 30.12
CA GLU A 285 5.89 4.07 30.15
C GLU A 285 6.46 2.76 29.54
N GLY A 286 7.79 2.66 29.41
CA GLY A 286 8.47 1.41 29.04
C GLY A 286 8.23 0.93 27.59
N ALA A 287 7.89 1.81 26.66
CA ALA A 287 7.70 1.42 25.26
C ALA A 287 8.99 0.82 24.64
N PRO A 288 8.89 -0.20 23.75
CA PRO A 288 10.04 -0.89 23.17
C PRO A 288 10.72 -0.08 22.04
N ILE A 289 11.20 1.12 22.39
CA ILE A 289 11.80 2.12 21.49
C ILE A 289 13.11 2.61 22.12
N SER A 290 14.17 1.81 22.01
CA SER A 290 15.45 2.02 22.72
C SER A 290 16.60 2.49 21.82
N VAL A 291 16.63 2.10 20.55
CA VAL A 291 17.78 2.33 19.65
C VAL A 291 17.55 3.57 18.78
N ALA A 292 18.07 4.72 19.21
CA ALA A 292 18.10 5.92 18.37
C ALA A 292 18.98 5.70 17.12
N VAL A 293 18.59 6.29 15.98
CA VAL A 293 19.40 6.26 14.75
C VAL A 293 20.66 7.10 14.93
N ALA A 294 21.81 6.44 14.93
CA ALA A 294 23.12 7.03 15.08
C ALA A 294 23.76 7.42 13.74
N ARG A 295 23.47 6.67 12.64
CA ARG A 295 24.08 6.90 11.31
C ARG A 295 23.13 6.52 10.18
N ASP A 296 22.87 7.45 9.27
CA ASP A 296 22.22 7.20 7.98
C ASP A 296 23.26 6.94 6.88
N ARG A 297 23.02 5.91 6.05
CA ARG A 297 23.78 5.64 4.83
C ARG A 297 22.84 5.28 3.68
N PHE A 298 22.95 6.01 2.57
CA PHE A 298 22.30 5.66 1.31
C PHE A 298 23.38 5.27 0.30
N VAL A 299 23.22 4.13 -0.38
CA VAL A 299 24.22 3.60 -1.32
C VAL A 299 23.61 3.13 -2.64
N TYR A 300 24.34 3.35 -3.73
CA TYR A 300 24.13 2.69 -5.01
C TYR A 300 25.03 1.46 -5.10
N LEU A 301 24.45 0.29 -5.32
CA LEU A 301 25.18 -0.97 -5.45
C LEU A 301 25.41 -1.32 -6.92
N THR A 302 26.67 -1.61 -7.25
CA THR A 302 27.03 -2.45 -8.41
C THR A 302 27.07 -3.92 -7.98
N LYS A 303 27.51 -4.84 -8.84
CA LYS A 303 27.73 -6.25 -8.46
C LYS A 303 28.78 -6.42 -7.34
N SER A 304 29.69 -5.46 -7.17
CA SER A 304 30.88 -5.60 -6.29
C SER A 304 31.23 -4.37 -5.44
N ALA A 305 30.60 -3.22 -5.65
CA ALA A 305 30.93 -1.97 -4.98
C ALA A 305 29.68 -1.21 -4.51
N ALA A 306 29.74 -0.67 -3.29
CA ALA A 306 28.74 0.24 -2.74
C ALA A 306 29.23 1.70 -2.83
N VAL A 307 28.61 2.49 -3.70
CA VAL A 307 28.92 3.91 -3.89
C VAL A 307 28.00 4.76 -3.01
N PRO A 308 28.50 5.61 -2.10
CA PRO A 308 27.65 6.44 -1.25
C PRO A 308 26.91 7.50 -2.05
N LEU A 309 25.65 7.76 -1.69
CA LEU A 309 24.80 8.81 -2.23
C LEU A 309 24.27 9.70 -1.08
N PRO A 310 23.95 10.99 -1.34
CA PRO A 310 23.24 11.83 -0.37
C PRO A 310 21.85 11.23 -0.02
N PRO A 311 21.55 10.94 1.27
CA PRO A 311 20.27 10.39 1.68
C PRO A 311 19.08 11.31 1.33
N PRO A 312 17.97 10.79 0.79
CA PRO A 312 16.82 11.62 0.37
C PRO A 312 16.03 12.23 1.54
N SER A 313 16.25 11.73 2.76
CA SER A 313 15.78 12.32 4.02
C SER A 313 16.76 11.96 5.14
N SER A 314 16.75 12.72 6.23
CA SER A 314 17.51 12.40 7.44
C SER A 314 16.64 11.63 8.43
N ASN A 315 17.22 10.67 9.14
CA ASN A 315 16.59 9.98 10.25
C ASN A 315 17.05 10.47 11.64
N HIS A 316 17.60 11.67 11.75
CA HIS A 316 17.86 12.29 13.05
C HIS A 316 16.57 12.39 13.88
N GLY A 317 16.62 12.00 15.15
CA GLY A 317 15.47 11.94 16.07
C GLY A 317 14.58 10.69 15.94
N ASN A 318 14.91 9.77 15.03
CA ASN A 318 14.17 8.52 14.81
C ASN A 318 14.85 7.33 15.49
N TYR A 319 14.17 6.18 15.51
CA TYR A 319 14.61 4.96 16.20
C TYR A 319 14.55 3.73 15.27
N VAL A 320 15.41 2.74 15.50
CA VAL A 320 15.29 1.41 14.89
C VAL A 320 14.52 0.53 15.88
N ILE A 321 13.38 -0.05 15.46
CA ILE A 321 12.49 -0.78 16.39
C ILE A 321 11.94 -2.08 15.80
N SER A 322 11.50 -2.99 16.67
CA SER A 322 10.54 -4.01 16.31
C SER A 322 9.13 -3.41 16.32
N LEU A 323 8.55 -3.10 15.16
CA LEU A 323 7.19 -2.58 15.08
C LEU A 323 6.17 -3.56 15.71
N SER A 324 6.45 -4.87 15.68
CA SER A 324 5.62 -5.90 16.28
C SER A 324 5.66 -5.89 17.81
N GLU A 325 6.79 -5.49 18.43
CA GLU A 325 6.87 -5.25 19.88
C GLU A 325 6.13 -3.96 20.25
N LEU A 326 6.29 -2.88 19.46
CA LEU A 326 5.55 -1.63 19.68
C LEU A 326 4.02 -1.81 19.56
N VAL A 327 3.56 -2.61 18.60
CA VAL A 327 2.12 -2.90 18.44
C VAL A 327 1.56 -3.69 19.64
N ARG A 328 2.33 -4.62 20.23
CA ARG A 328 1.92 -5.30 21.48
C ARG A 328 1.82 -4.32 22.66
N TRP A 329 2.82 -3.44 22.81
CA TRP A 329 2.79 -2.42 23.86
C TRP A 329 1.61 -1.46 23.67
N MET A 330 1.33 -1.00 22.44
CA MET A 330 0.15 -0.19 22.12
C MET A 330 -1.18 -0.92 22.36
N ALA A 331 -1.22 -2.25 22.22
CA ALA A 331 -2.42 -3.03 22.54
C ALA A 331 -2.70 -3.01 24.06
N GLY A 332 -1.67 -3.27 24.88
CA GLY A 332 -1.76 -3.15 26.34
C GLY A 332 -2.21 -1.76 26.78
N ARG A 333 -1.62 -0.69 26.22
CA ARG A 333 -2.05 0.70 26.52
C ARG A 333 -3.46 1.06 26.03
N ALA A 334 -4.08 0.24 25.19
CA ALA A 334 -5.48 0.38 24.79
C ALA A 334 -6.41 -0.45 25.71
N GLU A 335 -6.00 -1.67 26.08
CA GLU A 335 -6.67 -2.53 27.07
C GLU A 335 -6.73 -1.82 28.45
N ASP A 336 -5.64 -1.15 28.85
CA ASP A 336 -5.56 -0.25 30.02
C ASP A 336 -6.61 0.88 30.00
N MET A 337 -7.12 1.25 28.82
CA MET A 337 -8.14 2.30 28.62
C MET A 337 -9.54 1.70 28.38
N GLY A 338 -9.74 0.40 28.60
CA GLY A 338 -11.02 -0.28 28.40
C GLY A 338 -11.41 -0.42 26.93
N VAL A 339 -10.44 -0.58 26.03
CA VAL A 339 -10.68 -1.07 24.66
C VAL A 339 -10.72 -2.59 24.68
N GLU A 340 -11.74 -3.19 24.07
CA GLU A 340 -11.87 -4.64 23.96
C GLU A 340 -11.14 -5.13 22.71
N ILE A 341 -10.07 -5.91 22.89
CA ILE A 341 -9.25 -6.43 21.79
C ILE A 341 -9.46 -7.95 21.64
N TYR A 342 -9.82 -8.37 20.43
CA TYR A 342 -10.11 -9.75 20.06
C TYR A 342 -9.06 -10.29 19.08
N PRO A 343 -7.89 -10.76 19.56
CA PRO A 343 -6.89 -11.43 18.75
C PRO A 343 -7.33 -12.86 18.38
N GLY A 344 -6.85 -13.34 17.24
CA GLY A 344 -7.22 -14.63 16.63
C GLY A 344 -8.46 -14.57 15.74
N PHE A 345 -9.27 -13.51 15.80
CA PHE A 345 -10.52 -13.38 15.06
C PHE A 345 -10.34 -12.57 13.77
N ALA A 346 -10.59 -13.20 12.62
CA ALA A 346 -10.55 -12.51 11.33
C ALA A 346 -11.93 -11.95 11.00
N ALA A 347 -12.06 -10.63 10.79
CA ALA A 347 -13.22 -10.08 10.10
C ALA A 347 -13.26 -10.61 8.65
N SER A 348 -14.37 -11.25 8.27
CA SER A 348 -14.47 -12.01 7.01
C SER A 348 -15.63 -11.60 6.09
N LYS A 349 -16.69 -10.97 6.61
CA LYS A 349 -17.81 -10.42 5.81
C LYS A 349 -18.17 -9.05 6.39
N VAL A 350 -18.40 -8.04 5.53
CA VAL A 350 -18.96 -6.75 5.95
C VAL A 350 -20.45 -6.94 6.23
N LEU A 351 -20.94 -6.41 7.35
CA LEU A 351 -22.36 -6.38 7.64
C LEU A 351 -22.94 -5.07 7.12
N TYR A 352 -24.04 -5.18 6.39
CA TYR A 352 -24.80 -4.06 5.86
C TYR A 352 -26.16 -3.98 6.56
N SER A 353 -26.60 -2.78 6.92
CA SER A 353 -27.95 -2.54 7.42
C SER A 353 -28.98 -2.65 6.28
N SER A 354 -30.22 -3.01 6.63
CA SER A 354 -31.40 -2.80 5.79
C SER A 354 -31.67 -1.30 5.53
N THR A 355 -31.13 -0.42 6.39
CA THR A 355 -31.21 1.03 6.22
C THR A 355 -30.14 1.56 5.25
N HIS A 356 -30.50 2.62 4.54
CA HIS A 356 -29.60 3.32 3.64
C HIS A 356 -29.03 4.56 4.35
N GLY A 357 -27.72 4.76 4.25
CA GLY A 357 -27.06 5.98 4.70
C GLY A 357 -27.02 7.05 3.61
N PHE A 358 -26.09 8.00 3.71
CA PHE A 358 -26.02 9.13 2.79
C PHE A 358 -25.91 8.71 1.30
N HIS A 359 -26.49 9.54 0.43
CA HIS A 359 -26.67 9.27 -1.01
C HIS A 359 -27.45 7.98 -1.33
N ASN A 360 -28.29 7.50 -0.42
CA ASN A 360 -29.11 6.28 -0.58
C ASN A 360 -28.26 5.06 -0.97
N GLN A 361 -27.16 4.83 -0.23
CA GLN A 361 -26.34 3.63 -0.34
C GLN A 361 -26.57 2.75 0.90
N ARG A 362 -26.51 1.41 0.78
CA ARG A 362 -26.58 0.50 1.94
C ARG A 362 -25.59 0.98 3.01
N ARG A 363 -25.97 1.03 4.28
CA ARG A 363 -25.07 1.45 5.37
C ARG A 363 -24.26 0.27 5.89
N VAL A 364 -22.97 0.44 6.19
CA VAL A 364 -22.21 -0.58 6.96
C VAL A 364 -22.69 -0.56 8.41
N SER A 365 -23.04 -1.71 8.96
CA SER A 365 -23.48 -1.88 10.35
C SER A 365 -22.45 -2.59 11.23
N GLY A 366 -21.36 -3.10 10.66
CA GLY A 366 -20.31 -3.81 11.39
C GLY A 366 -19.57 -4.82 10.51
N ILE A 367 -19.02 -5.86 11.15
CA ILE A 367 -18.43 -7.02 10.47
C ILE A 367 -18.87 -8.33 11.14
N ALA A 368 -18.78 -9.44 10.41
CA ALA A 368 -18.79 -10.77 11.01
C ALA A 368 -17.36 -11.33 11.07
N THR A 369 -17.03 -12.04 12.14
CA THR A 369 -15.79 -12.84 12.20
C THR A 369 -15.93 -14.10 11.34
N ASN A 370 -14.81 -14.75 11.04
CA ASN A 370 -14.81 -16.01 10.32
C ASN A 370 -15.61 -17.09 11.05
N ASP A 371 -16.34 -17.89 10.28
CA ASP A 371 -16.91 -19.15 10.73
C ASP A 371 -15.77 -20.15 10.99
N VAL A 372 -16.02 -21.16 11.84
CA VAL A 372 -15.04 -22.21 12.20
C VAL A 372 -15.66 -23.59 12.02
N GLY A 373 -14.81 -24.63 11.94
CA GLY A 373 -15.29 -26.00 11.72
C GLY A 373 -15.83 -26.24 10.30
N ILE A 374 -15.21 -25.65 9.29
CA ILE A 374 -15.45 -25.96 7.87
C ILE A 374 -14.27 -26.80 7.35
N ALA A 375 -14.55 -27.89 6.65
CA ALA A 375 -13.55 -28.80 6.07
C ALA A 375 -13.00 -28.31 4.72
N LYS A 376 -11.94 -28.94 4.22
CA LYS A 376 -11.25 -28.52 2.98
C LYS A 376 -12.11 -28.57 1.71
N ASP A 377 -13.13 -29.42 1.70
CA ASP A 377 -14.15 -29.54 0.65
C ASP A 377 -15.33 -28.55 0.82
N ALA A 378 -15.22 -27.62 1.78
CA ALA A 378 -16.25 -26.68 2.24
C ALA A 378 -17.44 -27.30 3.01
N SER A 379 -17.43 -28.60 3.33
CA SER A 379 -18.46 -29.19 4.19
C SER A 379 -18.38 -28.69 5.65
N ARG A 380 -19.53 -28.63 6.33
CA ARG A 380 -19.62 -28.26 7.75
C ARG A 380 -19.25 -29.47 8.62
N LYS A 381 -18.25 -29.33 9.49
CA LYS A 381 -17.85 -30.38 10.47
C LYS A 381 -18.85 -30.43 11.63
N PRO A 382 -18.88 -31.51 12.44
CA PRO A 382 -19.64 -31.55 13.70
C PRO A 382 -19.25 -30.46 14.71
N SER A 383 -18.09 -29.81 14.52
CA SER A 383 -17.61 -28.67 15.30
C SER A 383 -17.84 -27.32 14.59
N PHE A 384 -18.77 -27.24 13.65
CA PHE A 384 -19.11 -25.99 12.95
C PHE A 384 -19.74 -24.98 13.90
N GLN A 385 -19.25 -23.74 13.86
CA GLN A 385 -19.82 -22.59 14.57
C GLN A 385 -19.75 -21.35 13.67
N ARG A 386 -20.82 -20.56 13.61
CA ARG A 386 -20.79 -19.26 12.94
C ARG A 386 -19.93 -18.28 13.73
N GLY A 387 -19.18 -17.43 13.04
CA GLY A 387 -18.47 -16.31 13.62
C GLY A 387 -19.41 -15.22 14.16
N MET A 388 -18.94 -14.52 15.20
CA MET A 388 -19.63 -13.43 15.89
C MET A 388 -19.92 -12.25 14.95
N ALA A 389 -21.11 -11.66 15.05
CA ALA A 389 -21.45 -10.39 14.41
C ALA A 389 -21.11 -9.23 15.36
N LEU A 390 -20.13 -8.41 14.99
CA LEU A 390 -19.67 -7.26 15.76
C LEU A 390 -20.23 -6.00 15.10
N LYS A 391 -21.32 -5.47 15.66
CA LYS A 391 -22.05 -4.31 15.16
C LYS A 391 -21.49 -3.02 15.75
N GLY A 392 -21.34 -2.00 14.92
CA GLY A 392 -20.79 -0.70 15.29
C GLY A 392 -21.57 0.44 14.67
N ARG A 393 -21.78 1.53 15.41
CA ARG A 393 -22.30 2.78 14.82
C ARG A 393 -21.31 3.37 13.81
N LEU A 394 -20.01 3.14 14.00
CA LEU A 394 -18.97 3.35 12.99
C LEU A 394 -18.02 2.14 12.90
N THR A 395 -17.62 1.80 11.68
CA THR A 395 -16.63 0.76 11.38
C THR A 395 -15.34 1.39 10.81
N ILE A 396 -14.23 1.30 11.53
CA ILE A 396 -12.92 1.82 11.08
C ILE A 396 -12.09 0.68 10.50
N LEU A 397 -11.84 0.71 9.19
CA LEU A 397 -11.07 -0.33 8.50
C LEU A 397 -9.56 0.01 8.52
N ALA A 398 -8.81 -0.78 9.30
CA ALA A 398 -7.41 -0.58 9.63
C ALA A 398 -6.47 -1.74 9.22
N GLU A 399 -6.96 -2.70 8.42
CA GLU A 399 -6.27 -3.93 7.96
C GLU A 399 -4.87 -3.72 7.33
N GLY A 400 -4.56 -2.49 6.94
CA GLY A 400 -3.32 -2.09 6.29
C GLY A 400 -3.33 -2.34 4.78
N CYS A 401 -2.12 -2.49 4.22
CA CYS A 401 -1.95 -2.61 2.77
C CYS A 401 -2.71 -3.82 2.19
N ARG A 402 -3.55 -3.58 1.17
CA ARG A 402 -4.48 -4.57 0.59
C ARG A 402 -5.33 -5.27 1.66
N GLY A 403 -5.98 -4.50 2.54
CA GLY A 403 -7.12 -5.01 3.32
C GLY A 403 -8.16 -5.67 2.41
N SER A 404 -8.75 -6.79 2.85
CA SER A 404 -9.75 -7.52 2.06
C SER A 404 -11.09 -6.77 2.09
N LEU A 405 -11.64 -6.52 3.27
CA LEU A 405 -12.89 -5.77 3.44
C LEU A 405 -12.73 -4.31 3.00
N SER A 406 -11.53 -3.76 3.21
CA SER A 406 -11.16 -2.41 2.72
C SER A 406 -11.28 -2.29 1.20
N GLU A 407 -10.92 -3.32 0.44
CA GLU A 407 -11.02 -3.33 -1.03
C GLU A 407 -12.44 -3.63 -1.54
N GLU A 408 -13.18 -4.50 -0.83
CA GLU A 408 -14.62 -4.72 -1.03
C GLU A 408 -15.40 -3.40 -0.91
N VAL A 409 -15.27 -2.72 0.23
CA VAL A 409 -15.91 -1.43 0.52
C VAL A 409 -15.44 -0.32 -0.45
N MET A 410 -14.15 -0.27 -0.80
CA MET A 410 -13.65 0.67 -1.81
C MET A 410 -14.29 0.45 -3.20
N ALA A 411 -14.64 -0.79 -3.55
CA ALA A 411 -15.37 -1.10 -4.77
C ALA A 411 -16.87 -0.78 -4.65
N ALA A 412 -17.54 -1.29 -3.62
CA ALA A 412 -18.98 -1.13 -3.39
C ALA A 412 -19.43 0.34 -3.36
N TYR A 413 -18.69 1.20 -2.65
CA TYR A 413 -18.98 2.64 -2.61
C TYR A 413 -18.25 3.46 -3.69
N SER A 414 -17.48 2.79 -4.57
CA SER A 414 -16.68 3.41 -5.65
C SER A 414 -15.74 4.52 -5.18
N LEU A 415 -15.11 4.33 -4.02
CA LEU A 415 -14.40 5.39 -3.27
C LEU A 415 -13.22 5.98 -4.05
N ARG A 416 -12.48 5.16 -4.83
CA ARG A 416 -11.39 5.67 -5.68
C ARG A 416 -11.91 6.51 -6.85
N LEU A 417 -13.01 6.09 -7.50
CA LEU A 417 -13.61 6.82 -8.62
C LEU A 417 -14.18 8.17 -8.17
N LYS A 418 -14.93 8.21 -7.07
CA LYS A 418 -15.51 9.43 -6.49
C LYS A 418 -14.43 10.46 -6.11
N ALA A 419 -13.27 10.02 -5.64
CA ALA A 419 -12.15 10.89 -5.29
C ALA A 419 -11.29 11.33 -6.49
N GLY A 420 -11.52 10.80 -7.70
CA GLY A 420 -10.64 10.99 -8.85
C GLY A 420 -9.26 10.34 -8.68
N ALA A 421 -9.15 9.36 -7.79
CA ALA A 421 -7.89 8.71 -7.43
C ALA A 421 -7.40 7.78 -8.54
N GLN A 422 -6.07 7.70 -8.70
CA GLN A 422 -5.43 6.70 -9.54
C GLN A 422 -5.48 5.32 -8.85
N HIS A 423 -5.16 4.26 -9.59
CA HIS A 423 -4.97 2.95 -8.97
C HIS A 423 -3.84 3.03 -7.93
N GLN A 424 -3.94 2.22 -6.87
CA GLN A 424 -2.84 2.06 -5.92
C GLN A 424 -1.80 1.12 -6.53
N THR A 425 -0.55 1.56 -6.58
CA THR A 425 0.61 0.70 -6.92
C THR A 425 1.23 0.17 -5.62
N TYR A 426 2.01 -0.90 -5.72
CA TYR A 426 2.48 -1.68 -4.57
C TYR A 426 3.91 -2.19 -4.74
N ALA A 427 4.52 -2.58 -3.62
CA ALA A 427 5.77 -3.35 -3.60
C ALA A 427 5.70 -4.47 -2.57
N LEU A 428 6.39 -5.58 -2.84
CA LEU A 428 6.59 -6.66 -1.88
C LEU A 428 7.92 -6.44 -1.14
N GLY A 429 7.83 -6.25 0.18
CA GLY A 429 8.98 -6.31 1.07
C GLY A 429 9.19 -7.73 1.60
N VAL A 430 10.37 -8.30 1.40
CA VAL A 430 10.84 -9.54 2.04
C VAL A 430 11.83 -9.16 3.14
N LYS A 431 11.68 -9.71 4.35
CA LYS A 431 12.47 -9.38 5.54
C LYS A 431 13.02 -10.64 6.22
N GLU A 432 14.26 -10.54 6.70
CA GLU A 432 14.81 -11.41 7.75
C GLU A 432 15.22 -10.57 8.97
N VAL A 433 15.23 -11.20 10.15
CA VAL A 433 15.93 -10.69 11.35
C VAL A 433 17.06 -11.66 11.65
N TRP A 434 18.26 -11.12 11.85
CA TRP A 434 19.48 -11.87 12.11
C TRP A 434 20.07 -11.52 13.47
N GLU A 435 20.65 -12.50 14.16
CA GLU A 435 21.62 -12.26 15.23
C GLU A 435 23.02 -12.30 14.60
N VAL A 436 23.86 -11.30 14.89
CA VAL A 436 25.18 -11.15 14.25
C VAL A 436 26.32 -11.04 15.28
N PRO A 437 27.54 -11.53 14.97
CA PRO A 437 28.68 -11.48 15.91
C PRO A 437 29.01 -10.05 16.36
N GLU A 438 29.45 -9.88 17.61
CA GLU A 438 29.71 -8.58 18.25
C GLU A 438 30.55 -7.62 17.38
N ALA A 439 31.61 -8.12 16.73
CA ALA A 439 32.47 -7.32 15.86
C ALA A 439 31.77 -6.69 14.64
N GLN A 440 30.59 -7.20 14.25
CA GLN A 440 29.75 -6.71 13.15
C GLN A 440 28.62 -5.79 13.62
N GLN A 441 28.36 -5.71 14.93
CA GLN A 441 27.28 -4.90 15.49
C GLN A 441 27.57 -3.39 15.37
N ARG A 442 26.53 -2.61 15.07
CA ARG A 442 26.54 -1.15 14.89
C ARG A 442 25.21 -0.51 15.34
N PRO A 443 24.70 -0.72 16.57
CA PRO A 443 23.34 -0.29 16.94
C PRO A 443 23.00 1.15 16.50
N GLY A 444 21.88 1.31 15.80
CA GLY A 444 21.47 2.60 15.22
C GLY A 444 22.12 2.97 13.88
N GLU A 445 22.96 2.13 13.27
CA GLU A 445 23.35 2.29 11.86
C GLU A 445 22.22 1.80 10.94
N VAL A 446 21.79 2.71 10.05
CA VAL A 446 20.69 2.56 9.09
C VAL A 446 21.26 2.63 7.68
N VAL A 447 21.17 1.52 6.94
CA VAL A 447 21.65 1.41 5.56
C VAL A 447 20.48 1.19 4.60
N HIS A 448 20.40 2.04 3.58
CA HIS A 448 19.47 1.93 2.46
C HIS A 448 20.26 1.78 1.16
N SER A 449 19.80 0.93 0.25
CA SER A 449 20.52 0.57 -0.98
C SER A 449 19.62 0.50 -2.21
N ILE A 450 20.12 0.97 -3.36
CA ILE A 450 19.45 0.89 -4.67
C ILE A 450 20.41 0.36 -5.74
N GLY A 451 19.88 -0.12 -6.86
CA GLY A 451 20.67 -0.76 -7.92
C GLY A 451 20.74 -2.28 -7.72
N TYR A 452 21.95 -2.84 -7.75
CA TYR A 452 22.16 -4.30 -7.69
C TYR A 452 21.46 -4.94 -6.46
N PRO A 453 20.75 -6.06 -6.62
CA PRO A 453 20.74 -6.95 -7.80
C PRO A 453 19.68 -6.62 -8.87
N LEU A 454 18.81 -5.64 -8.62
CA LEU A 454 17.75 -5.21 -9.54
C LEU A 454 18.32 -4.51 -10.79
N ASP A 455 17.56 -4.55 -11.88
CA ASP A 455 17.92 -3.86 -13.12
C ASP A 455 17.53 -2.37 -13.09
N SER A 456 17.86 -1.62 -14.15
CA SER A 456 17.56 -0.18 -14.21
C SER A 456 16.09 0.16 -14.51
N ARG A 457 15.20 -0.82 -14.60
CA ARG A 457 13.76 -0.66 -14.91
C ARG A 457 12.85 -1.08 -13.76
N THR A 458 13.26 -2.06 -12.96
CA THR A 458 12.55 -2.53 -11.76
C THR A 458 12.74 -1.54 -10.61
N TYR A 459 11.66 -0.98 -10.06
CA TYR A 459 11.77 -0.18 -8.82
C TYR A 459 11.95 -1.09 -7.60
N GLY A 460 12.78 -0.65 -6.66
CA GLY A 460 13.06 -1.38 -5.43
C GLY A 460 14.35 -0.95 -4.77
N GLY A 461 14.66 -1.56 -3.63
CA GLY A 461 15.84 -1.27 -2.84
C GLY A 461 15.95 -2.16 -1.60
N GLY A 462 17.18 -2.34 -1.11
CA GLY A 462 17.47 -3.13 0.09
C GLY A 462 17.68 -2.25 1.32
N PHE A 463 17.25 -2.73 2.48
CA PHE A 463 17.47 -2.07 3.76
C PHE A 463 18.19 -3.00 4.74
N LEU A 464 19.00 -2.41 5.63
CA LEU A 464 19.67 -3.10 6.74
C LEU A 464 19.79 -2.11 7.91
N TYR A 465 19.17 -2.44 9.04
CA TYR A 465 19.17 -1.62 10.25
C TYR A 465 19.70 -2.44 11.43
N HIS A 466 20.69 -1.91 12.15
CA HIS A 466 21.20 -2.54 13.37
C HIS A 466 20.34 -2.15 14.58
N MET A 467 19.86 -3.17 15.29
CA MET A 467 18.97 -3.08 16.44
C MET A 467 19.75 -3.24 17.76
N ASP A 468 19.03 -3.50 18.84
CA ASP A 468 19.55 -3.92 20.14
C ASP A 468 19.85 -5.43 20.16
N ARG A 469 20.33 -5.97 21.29
CA ARG A 469 20.52 -7.42 21.52
C ARG A 469 21.31 -8.15 20.42
N GLY A 470 22.20 -7.46 19.71
CA GLY A 470 22.97 -8.01 18.59
C GLY A 470 22.17 -8.31 17.32
N MET A 471 20.93 -7.81 17.22
CA MET A 471 20.02 -8.08 16.11
C MET A 471 20.22 -7.10 14.95
N VAL A 472 19.95 -7.57 13.74
CA VAL A 472 19.92 -6.79 12.50
C VAL A 472 18.65 -7.12 11.73
N ALA A 473 17.86 -6.11 11.40
CA ALA A 473 16.70 -6.23 10.53
C ALA A 473 17.11 -5.87 9.10
N LEU A 474 16.98 -6.80 8.15
CA LEU A 474 17.30 -6.55 6.75
C LEU A 474 16.25 -7.12 5.79
N GLY A 475 16.19 -6.57 4.58
CA GLY A 475 15.22 -6.97 3.59
C GLY A 475 15.42 -6.31 2.23
N LEU A 476 14.71 -6.82 1.22
CA LEU A 476 14.60 -6.21 -0.10
C LEU A 476 13.14 -5.86 -0.36
N VAL A 477 12.90 -4.65 -0.86
CA VAL A 477 11.62 -4.22 -1.43
C VAL A 477 11.72 -4.27 -2.94
N VAL A 478 10.76 -4.92 -3.60
CA VAL A 478 10.63 -4.95 -5.06
C VAL A 478 9.22 -4.53 -5.43
N ALA A 479 9.09 -3.53 -6.29
CA ALA A 479 7.80 -3.07 -6.77
C ALA A 479 7.11 -4.11 -7.64
N LEU A 480 5.78 -4.16 -7.54
CA LEU A 480 4.94 -5.09 -8.28
C LEU A 480 4.65 -4.61 -9.71
N ASP A 481 5.04 -3.39 -10.09
CA ASP A 481 5.09 -2.89 -11.48
C ASP A 481 6.28 -3.43 -12.29
N TYR A 482 6.98 -4.46 -11.80
CA TYR A 482 8.03 -5.16 -12.55
C TYR A 482 7.47 -5.85 -13.81
N ARG A 483 8.35 -6.07 -14.79
CA ARG A 483 7.94 -6.58 -16.11
C ARG A 483 8.38 -8.00 -16.43
N ASN A 484 9.49 -8.46 -15.87
CA ASN A 484 10.06 -9.77 -16.22
C ASN A 484 9.39 -10.90 -15.39
N PRO A 485 8.58 -11.80 -15.99
CA PRO A 485 7.90 -12.88 -15.26
C PRO A 485 8.86 -13.94 -14.66
N TYR A 486 10.15 -13.93 -14.99
CA TYR A 486 11.16 -14.75 -14.32
C TYR A 486 11.66 -14.17 -12.99
N LEU A 487 11.34 -12.90 -12.67
CA LEU A 487 11.79 -12.26 -11.44
C LEU A 487 11.10 -12.87 -10.21
N SER A 488 11.89 -13.19 -9.19
CA SER A 488 11.42 -13.58 -7.87
C SER A 488 11.96 -12.61 -6.82
N PRO A 489 11.12 -11.82 -6.13
CA PRO A 489 11.56 -10.90 -5.07
C PRO A 489 12.29 -11.62 -3.93
N TYR A 490 11.94 -12.88 -3.65
CA TYR A 490 12.66 -13.73 -2.71
C TYR A 490 14.09 -14.03 -3.19
N GLN A 491 14.25 -14.46 -4.44
CA GLN A 491 15.58 -14.81 -4.95
C GLN A 491 16.47 -13.57 -5.15
N GLU A 492 15.90 -12.43 -5.56
CA GLU A 492 16.65 -11.16 -5.55
C GLU A 492 17.07 -10.75 -4.13
N PHE A 493 16.24 -10.98 -3.11
CA PHE A 493 16.64 -10.74 -1.72
C PHE A 493 17.79 -11.65 -1.25
N GLN A 494 17.71 -12.96 -1.51
CA GLN A 494 18.80 -13.89 -1.19
C GLN A 494 20.10 -13.49 -1.95
N ARG A 495 19.98 -13.13 -3.23
CA ARG A 495 21.09 -12.64 -4.07
C ARG A 495 21.67 -11.30 -3.60
N TRP A 496 20.85 -10.39 -3.07
CA TRP A 496 21.28 -9.11 -2.49
C TRP A 496 22.15 -9.31 -1.24
N LYS A 497 21.81 -10.29 -0.37
CA LYS A 497 22.63 -10.65 0.80
C LYS A 497 24.05 -11.10 0.45
N LEU A 498 24.28 -11.63 -0.76
CA LEU A 498 25.61 -12.01 -1.25
C LEU A 498 26.50 -10.81 -1.66
N HIS A 499 25.96 -9.59 -1.78
CA HIS A 499 26.78 -8.42 -2.09
C HIS A 499 27.81 -8.15 -0.97
N PRO A 500 29.10 -7.88 -1.26
CA PRO A 500 30.15 -7.83 -0.23
C PRO A 500 29.91 -6.86 0.94
N SER A 501 29.19 -5.75 0.71
CA SER A 501 28.85 -4.78 1.77
C SER A 501 27.73 -5.24 2.71
N ILE A 502 26.96 -6.27 2.32
CA ILE A 502 25.86 -6.85 3.10
C ILE A 502 26.34 -8.16 3.73
N ARG A 503 26.94 -9.04 2.93
CA ARG A 503 27.50 -10.34 3.35
C ARG A 503 28.40 -10.23 4.60
N ARG A 504 29.29 -9.23 4.65
CA ARG A 504 30.21 -8.98 5.79
C ARG A 504 29.50 -8.64 7.12
N VAL A 505 28.20 -8.35 7.09
CA VAL A 505 27.35 -8.07 8.27
C VAL A 505 26.56 -9.33 8.70
N LEU A 506 26.63 -10.41 7.93
CA LEU A 506 25.89 -11.66 8.14
C LEU A 506 26.82 -12.88 8.33
N GLU A 507 28.11 -12.76 7.99
CA GLU A 507 29.09 -13.85 8.07
C GLU A 507 29.31 -14.32 9.52
N GLY A 508 28.88 -15.55 9.82
CA GLY A 508 28.90 -16.10 11.18
C GLY A 508 27.71 -15.69 12.05
N GLY A 509 26.74 -14.94 11.50
CA GLY A 509 25.44 -14.72 12.12
C GLY A 509 24.45 -15.86 11.86
N ARG A 510 23.25 -15.75 12.42
CA ARG A 510 22.12 -16.67 12.16
C ARG A 510 20.82 -15.91 11.90
N VAL A 511 19.96 -16.46 11.05
CA VAL A 511 18.58 -15.97 10.91
C VAL A 511 17.76 -16.40 12.12
N VAL A 512 17.05 -15.44 12.72
CA VAL A 512 16.14 -15.64 13.86
C VAL A 512 14.68 -15.64 13.38
N GLN A 513 14.32 -14.75 12.44
CA GLN A 513 12.96 -14.64 11.91
C GLN A 513 12.95 -14.35 10.40
N TYR A 514 11.86 -14.73 9.73
CA TYR A 514 11.59 -14.45 8.32
C TYR A 514 10.14 -14.02 8.10
N GLY A 515 9.88 -13.20 7.08
CA GLY A 515 8.54 -12.96 6.55
C GLY A 515 8.51 -12.04 5.35
N ALA A 516 7.32 -11.79 4.81
CA ALA A 516 7.12 -10.86 3.71
C ALA A 516 5.74 -10.18 3.77
N ARG A 517 5.65 -8.92 3.33
CA ARG A 517 4.41 -8.13 3.33
C ARG A 517 4.43 -7.09 2.20
N THR A 518 3.30 -6.92 1.53
CA THR A 518 3.11 -5.87 0.53
C THR A 518 2.92 -4.50 1.22
N LEU A 519 3.45 -3.45 0.60
CA LEU A 519 3.32 -2.04 1.00
C LEU A 519 2.80 -1.19 -0.17
N ASN A 520 2.15 -0.07 0.14
CA ASN A 520 1.61 0.90 -0.82
C ASN A 520 2.73 1.76 -1.43
N GLU A 521 2.67 2.03 -2.72
CA GLU A 521 3.62 2.91 -3.44
C GLU A 521 2.96 4.05 -4.26
N GLY A 522 1.63 4.09 -4.33
CA GLY A 522 0.89 5.15 -5.02
C GLY A 522 1.01 6.53 -4.34
N GLY A 523 1.07 6.54 -3.00
CA GLY A 523 1.11 7.78 -2.23
C GLY A 523 -0.15 8.64 -2.46
N LEU A 524 0.02 9.96 -2.54
CA LEU A 524 -1.09 10.93 -2.55
C LEU A 524 -2.11 10.70 -3.68
N GLN A 525 -1.63 10.33 -4.87
CA GLN A 525 -2.44 10.19 -6.09
C GLN A 525 -3.43 9.02 -6.03
N SER A 526 -3.21 8.06 -5.13
CA SER A 526 -3.97 6.81 -5.04
C SER A 526 -4.79 6.70 -3.75
N ILE A 527 -4.89 7.79 -2.97
CA ILE A 527 -5.73 7.87 -1.78
C ILE A 527 -7.21 7.88 -2.20
N PRO A 528 -8.06 6.96 -1.70
CA PRO A 528 -9.48 6.89 -2.03
C PRO A 528 -10.28 7.98 -1.31
N GLY A 529 -11.59 8.04 -1.59
CA GLY A 529 -12.55 8.59 -0.63
C GLY A 529 -12.40 7.88 0.72
N LEU A 530 -12.32 8.65 1.81
CA LEU A 530 -11.92 8.14 3.13
C LEU A 530 -13.08 7.69 4.02
N VAL A 531 -14.32 8.00 3.63
CA VAL A 531 -15.55 7.74 4.38
C VAL A 531 -16.58 7.05 3.48
N PHE A 532 -17.36 6.17 4.08
CA PHE A 532 -18.54 5.51 3.52
C PHE A 532 -19.63 5.52 4.61
N PRO A 533 -20.92 5.33 4.28
CA PRO A 533 -21.97 5.32 5.29
C PRO A 533 -21.75 4.15 6.27
N GLY A 534 -21.64 4.45 7.56
CA GLY A 534 -21.26 3.49 8.60
C GLY A 534 -19.76 3.30 8.83
N GLY A 535 -18.85 4.06 8.21
CA GLY A 535 -17.41 3.87 8.49
C GLY A 535 -16.37 4.66 7.70
N ALA A 536 -15.09 4.36 7.98
CA ALA A 536 -13.95 5.09 7.46
C ALA A 536 -12.71 4.21 7.20
N LEU A 537 -11.81 4.70 6.32
CA LEU A 537 -10.53 4.05 5.98
C LEU A 537 -9.35 4.77 6.67
N VAL A 538 -8.42 4.00 7.25
CA VAL A 538 -7.20 4.53 7.90
C VAL A 538 -5.91 3.84 7.43
N GLY A 539 -4.77 4.45 7.76
CA GLY A 539 -3.43 3.89 7.57
C GLY A 539 -3.12 3.41 6.15
N CYS A 540 -2.55 2.22 6.05
CA CYS A 540 -2.18 1.62 4.77
C CYS A 540 -3.37 1.02 3.99
N ALA A 541 -4.58 0.96 4.58
CA ALA A 541 -5.79 0.62 3.85
C ALA A 541 -6.24 1.79 2.95
N ALA A 542 -6.24 3.01 3.51
CA ALA A 542 -6.34 4.26 2.74
C ALA A 542 -5.07 4.52 1.90
N GLY A 543 -3.90 4.05 2.35
CA GLY A 543 -2.64 4.07 1.60
C GLY A 543 -1.70 5.23 1.94
N PHE A 544 -1.74 5.74 3.17
CA PHE A 544 -0.97 6.91 3.63
C PHE A 544 0.56 6.68 3.80
N LEU A 545 1.20 5.85 2.98
CA LEU A 545 2.63 5.52 3.11
C LEU A 545 3.52 6.56 2.40
N ASN A 546 4.54 7.07 3.09
CA ASN A 546 5.57 7.93 2.49
C ASN A 546 6.67 7.06 1.85
N VAL A 547 6.53 6.81 0.55
CA VAL A 547 7.39 5.88 -0.22
C VAL A 547 8.86 6.31 -0.20
N PRO A 548 9.23 7.59 -0.45
CA PRO A 548 10.64 8.02 -0.42
C PRO A 548 11.32 7.96 0.95
N LYS A 549 10.56 8.02 2.05
CA LYS A 549 11.07 7.77 3.42
C LYS A 549 11.07 6.28 3.79
N ILE A 550 10.36 5.44 3.03
CA ILE A 550 10.00 4.05 3.37
C ILE A 550 9.31 3.96 4.75
N LYS A 551 8.45 4.93 5.07
CA LYS A 551 7.74 5.02 6.36
C LYS A 551 6.23 5.14 6.19
N GLY A 552 5.51 4.34 6.96
CA GLY A 552 4.05 4.41 7.08
C GLY A 552 3.51 4.22 8.50
N SER A 553 4.35 3.96 9.51
CA SER A 553 3.88 3.77 10.91
C SER A 553 3.45 5.07 11.56
N HIS A 554 4.18 6.17 11.35
CA HIS A 554 3.83 7.49 11.90
C HIS A 554 2.58 8.07 11.23
N THR A 555 2.47 7.95 9.90
CA THR A 555 1.24 8.34 9.19
C THR A 555 0.07 7.41 9.50
N ALA A 556 0.29 6.11 9.71
CA ALA A 556 -0.75 5.19 10.18
C ALA A 556 -1.33 5.64 11.52
N ILE A 557 -0.47 5.86 12.53
CA ILE A 557 -0.88 6.37 13.85
C ILE A 557 -1.67 7.68 13.70
N LYS A 558 -1.14 8.67 12.98
CA LYS A 558 -1.83 9.97 12.83
C LYS A 558 -3.17 9.87 12.09
N SER A 559 -3.29 8.97 11.12
CA SER A 559 -4.58 8.73 10.44
C SER A 559 -5.62 8.08 11.34
N GLY A 560 -5.21 7.18 12.24
CA GLY A 560 -6.08 6.62 13.27
C GLY A 560 -6.60 7.70 14.22
N MET A 561 -5.69 8.57 14.70
CA MET A 561 -6.05 9.69 15.58
C MET A 561 -7.08 10.63 14.96
N VAL A 562 -6.84 11.10 13.74
CA VAL A 562 -7.72 12.09 13.08
C VAL A 562 -9.06 11.46 12.66
N ALA A 563 -9.10 10.15 12.41
CA ALA A 563 -10.36 9.42 12.24
C ALA A 563 -11.12 9.27 13.57
N ALA A 564 -10.43 8.99 14.68
CA ALA A 564 -11.02 8.91 16.01
C ALA A 564 -11.57 10.25 16.51
N GLU A 565 -10.81 11.34 16.34
CA GLU A 565 -11.23 12.70 16.68
C GLU A 565 -12.50 13.11 15.91
N ALA A 566 -12.61 12.74 14.63
CA ALA A 566 -13.81 12.96 13.82
C ALA A 566 -14.97 12.01 14.19
N ALA A 567 -14.68 10.74 14.48
CA ALA A 567 -15.69 9.74 14.85
C ALA A 567 -16.34 10.05 16.20
N ALA A 568 -15.57 10.45 17.21
CA ALA A 568 -16.10 10.87 18.51
C ALA A 568 -16.98 12.14 18.37
N ALA A 569 -16.54 13.12 17.58
CA ALA A 569 -17.35 14.31 17.28
C ALA A 569 -18.67 13.97 16.56
N ALA A 570 -18.61 13.04 15.59
CA ALA A 570 -19.79 12.55 14.88
C ALA A 570 -20.77 11.80 15.80
N LEU A 571 -20.28 10.90 16.65
CA LEU A 571 -21.09 10.14 17.62
C LEU A 571 -21.75 11.08 18.65
N ALA A 572 -20.99 12.05 19.18
CA ALA A 572 -21.54 13.08 20.08
C ALA A 572 -22.62 13.94 19.40
N ALA A 573 -22.42 14.32 18.14
CA ALA A 573 -23.40 15.08 17.35
C ALA A 573 -24.67 14.26 17.00
N GLY A 574 -24.53 12.94 16.81
CA GLY A 574 -25.65 12.02 16.61
C GLY A 574 -26.38 11.61 17.89
N GLY A 575 -25.87 11.98 19.07
CA GLY A 575 -26.43 11.57 20.37
C GLY A 575 -26.32 10.07 20.66
N SER A 576 -26.82 9.63 21.82
CA SER A 576 -26.73 8.23 22.28
C SER A 576 -27.76 7.27 21.65
N GLY A 577 -28.70 7.78 20.86
CA GLY A 577 -29.76 6.96 20.24
C GLY A 577 -29.26 6.17 19.04
N ARG A 578 -29.57 4.86 18.98
CA ARG A 578 -29.31 3.98 17.84
C ARG A 578 -30.49 3.98 16.84
N SER A 579 -30.93 5.19 16.45
CA SER A 579 -31.99 5.36 15.44
C SER A 579 -31.40 5.60 14.05
N VAL A 580 -32.21 5.42 13.01
CA VAL A 580 -31.77 5.58 11.60
C VAL A 580 -31.36 7.03 11.32
N GLU A 581 -32.06 7.98 11.92
CA GLU A 581 -31.83 9.42 11.80
C GLU A 581 -30.55 9.84 12.53
N ALA A 582 -30.33 9.29 13.73
CA ALA A 582 -29.13 9.52 14.53
C ALA A 582 -27.89 8.98 13.80
N ASP A 583 -27.93 7.75 13.29
CA ASP A 583 -26.82 7.13 12.58
C ASP A 583 -26.56 7.76 11.19
N ALA A 584 -27.61 8.26 10.52
CA ALA A 584 -27.44 9.08 9.31
C ALA A 584 -26.77 10.44 9.62
N ALA A 585 -27.02 11.04 10.79
CA ALA A 585 -26.35 12.25 11.23
C ALA A 585 -24.87 12.00 11.58
N VAL A 586 -24.56 10.87 12.24
CA VAL A 586 -23.17 10.40 12.46
C VAL A 586 -22.44 10.26 11.13
N ASP A 587 -23.04 9.56 10.15
CA ASP A 587 -22.41 9.34 8.84
C ASP A 587 -22.13 10.66 8.10
N ALA A 588 -23.09 11.59 8.09
CA ALA A 588 -22.94 12.89 7.45
C ALA A 588 -21.84 13.72 8.12
N HIS A 589 -21.83 13.79 9.46
CA HIS A 589 -20.81 14.51 10.20
C HIS A 589 -19.40 13.93 9.95
N MET A 590 -19.29 12.60 9.90
CA MET A 590 -18.02 11.92 9.60
C MET A 590 -17.55 12.20 8.16
N ALA A 591 -18.47 12.23 7.19
CA ALA A 591 -18.18 12.50 5.77
C ALA A 591 -17.65 13.93 5.52
N ASP A 592 -18.15 14.93 6.26
CA ASP A 592 -17.66 16.30 6.17
C ASP A 592 -16.35 16.50 6.95
N THR A 593 -16.26 15.98 8.18
CA THR A 593 -15.16 16.30 9.10
C THR A 593 -13.87 15.53 8.83
N TYR A 594 -13.88 14.19 8.78
CA TYR A 594 -12.65 13.39 8.66
C TYR A 594 -11.85 13.74 7.37
N PRO A 595 -12.46 13.85 6.18
CA PRO A 595 -11.72 14.25 4.97
C PRO A 595 -11.22 15.70 4.98
N ALA A 596 -11.82 16.60 5.76
CA ALA A 596 -11.33 17.97 5.92
C ALA A 596 -10.15 18.02 6.91
N ALA A 597 -10.34 17.43 8.09
CA ALA A 597 -9.31 17.32 9.14
C ALA A 597 -8.05 16.60 8.61
N MET A 598 -8.23 15.50 7.88
CA MET A 598 -7.12 14.76 7.26
C MET A 598 -6.32 15.63 6.27
N ARG A 599 -6.99 16.42 5.40
CA ARG A 599 -6.31 17.33 4.46
C ARG A 599 -5.58 18.50 5.14
N SER A 600 -6.05 18.94 6.31
CA SER A 600 -5.38 19.97 7.12
C SER A 600 -4.20 19.43 7.94
N SER A 601 -4.11 18.11 8.12
CA SER A 601 -3.08 17.47 8.93
C SER A 601 -1.69 17.50 8.29
N TRP A 602 -0.65 17.43 9.12
CA TRP A 602 0.75 17.34 8.66
C TRP A 602 1.05 16.10 7.81
N LEU A 603 0.27 15.03 7.97
CA LEU A 603 0.36 13.80 7.16
C LEU A 603 0.09 14.12 5.69
N TRP A 604 -0.96 14.90 5.41
CA TRP A 604 -1.31 15.28 4.04
C TRP A 604 -0.26 16.18 3.40
N GLU A 605 0.33 17.11 4.17
CA GLU A 605 1.43 17.93 3.68
C GLU A 605 2.69 17.09 3.39
N GLU A 606 3.01 16.12 4.25
CA GLU A 606 4.14 15.20 4.06
C GLU A 606 3.98 14.37 2.79
N LEU A 607 2.83 13.73 2.58
CA LEU A 607 2.55 12.97 1.35
C LEU A 607 2.52 13.87 0.11
N HIS A 608 1.96 15.08 0.23
CA HIS A 608 1.96 16.05 -0.87
C HIS A 608 3.37 16.48 -1.27
N ARG A 609 4.29 16.69 -0.32
CA ARG A 609 5.70 16.99 -0.62
C ARG A 609 6.41 15.81 -1.31
N ALA A 610 6.06 14.57 -0.97
CA ALA A 610 6.68 13.36 -1.54
C ALA A 610 6.12 12.91 -2.91
N ARG A 611 4.89 13.34 -3.25
CA ARG A 611 4.02 12.78 -4.31
C ARG A 611 4.68 12.53 -5.68
N ASN A 612 5.61 13.38 -6.12
CA ASN A 612 6.22 13.28 -7.46
C ASN A 612 7.41 12.32 -7.53
N ILE A 613 7.93 11.82 -6.41
CA ILE A 613 9.19 11.08 -6.39
C ILE A 613 9.04 9.67 -7.01
N ARG A 614 8.18 8.80 -6.46
CA ARG A 614 7.95 7.43 -6.99
C ARG A 614 7.46 7.42 -8.45
N PRO A 615 6.51 8.26 -8.89
CA PRO A 615 6.14 8.35 -10.30
C PRO A 615 7.29 8.67 -11.26
N GLY A 616 8.36 9.36 -10.81
CA GLY A 616 9.52 9.64 -11.65
C GLY A 616 10.27 8.38 -12.10
N PHE A 617 10.23 7.29 -11.31
CA PHE A 617 10.90 6.03 -11.61
C PHE A 617 10.21 5.21 -12.70
N LYS A 618 9.02 5.61 -13.17
CA LYS A 618 8.32 4.98 -14.30
C LYS A 618 9.08 5.06 -15.64
N HIS A 619 10.13 5.88 -15.67
CA HIS A 619 11.08 6.03 -16.77
C HIS A 619 12.43 5.32 -16.49
N GLY A 620 12.48 4.47 -15.46
CA GLY A 620 13.68 3.78 -15.00
C GLY A 620 14.48 4.55 -13.93
N LEU A 621 15.51 3.87 -13.43
CA LEU A 621 16.27 4.28 -12.24
C LEU A 621 16.96 5.65 -12.39
N VAL A 622 17.61 5.92 -13.52
CA VAL A 622 18.39 7.17 -13.71
C VAL A 622 17.48 8.40 -13.85
N PRO A 623 16.43 8.41 -14.71
CA PRO A 623 15.45 9.50 -14.69
C PRO A 623 14.72 9.65 -13.35
N GLY A 624 14.42 8.53 -12.68
CA GLY A 624 13.83 8.52 -11.34
C GLY A 624 14.68 9.23 -10.29
N ILE A 625 15.99 8.94 -10.24
CA ILE A 625 16.95 9.62 -9.35
C ILE A 625 17.06 11.11 -9.68
N ILE A 626 17.11 11.50 -10.96
CA ILE A 626 17.17 12.91 -11.37
C ILE A 626 15.91 13.68 -10.92
N ASN A 627 14.74 13.07 -11.12
CA ASN A 627 13.46 13.61 -10.65
C ASN A 627 13.39 13.68 -9.11
N ALA A 628 13.82 12.62 -8.42
CA ALA A 628 13.88 12.58 -6.96
C ALA A 628 14.79 13.68 -6.40
N ALA A 629 15.98 13.88 -6.98
CA ALA A 629 16.89 14.94 -6.57
C ALA A 629 16.31 16.34 -6.81
N PHE A 630 15.61 16.55 -7.95
CA PHE A 630 14.92 17.81 -8.21
C PHE A 630 13.79 18.06 -7.19
N GLU A 631 12.91 17.08 -6.95
CA GLU A 631 11.78 17.24 -6.03
C GLU A 631 12.23 17.39 -4.57
N THR A 632 13.26 16.65 -4.14
CA THR A 632 13.79 16.73 -2.77
C THR A 632 14.56 18.03 -2.51
N TYR A 633 15.56 18.35 -3.34
CA TYR A 633 16.53 19.40 -3.03
C TYR A 633 16.18 20.77 -3.65
N ILE A 634 15.51 20.80 -4.81
CA ILE A 634 15.27 22.02 -5.58
C ILE A 634 13.82 22.51 -5.40
N SER A 635 12.81 21.70 -5.72
CA SER A 635 11.40 22.07 -5.54
C SER A 635 10.97 21.99 -4.06
N ARG A 636 11.59 21.09 -3.28
CA ARG A 636 11.17 20.69 -1.92
C ARG A 636 9.71 20.24 -1.86
N GLY A 637 9.27 19.50 -2.89
CA GLY A 637 7.90 19.05 -3.11
C GLY A 637 6.93 20.13 -3.60
N ARG A 638 7.39 21.36 -3.88
CA ARG A 638 6.56 22.52 -4.26
C ARG A 638 6.40 22.71 -5.77
N SER A 639 6.71 21.69 -6.57
CA SER A 639 6.40 21.68 -8.01
C SER A 639 4.91 21.98 -8.25
N PRO A 640 4.53 22.84 -9.22
CA PRO A 640 3.14 23.19 -9.50
C PRO A 640 2.37 22.13 -10.33
N TRP A 641 2.87 20.90 -10.39
CA TRP A 641 2.28 19.76 -11.09
C TRP A 641 2.32 18.51 -10.22
N THR A 642 1.45 17.54 -10.51
CA THR A 642 1.48 16.20 -9.90
C THR A 642 1.69 15.16 -10.99
N LEU A 643 2.71 14.32 -10.85
CA LEU A 643 3.00 13.25 -11.81
C LEU A 643 2.05 12.06 -11.60
N ALA A 644 1.40 11.61 -12.68
CA ALA A 644 0.65 10.36 -12.68
C ALA A 644 1.57 9.12 -12.69
N HIS A 645 1.05 7.97 -12.29
CA HIS A 645 1.74 6.67 -12.30
C HIS A 645 1.93 6.12 -13.73
N HIS A 646 2.12 4.80 -13.85
CA HIS A 646 1.84 4.09 -15.10
C HIS A 646 0.33 4.16 -15.42
N ALA A 647 -0.04 3.95 -16.68
CA ALA A 647 -1.45 3.77 -17.07
C ALA A 647 -1.89 2.31 -16.82
N GLU A 648 -0.99 1.37 -17.10
CA GLU A 648 -1.05 -0.02 -16.66
C GLU A 648 -0.98 -0.08 -15.12
N ARG A 649 -1.77 -0.96 -14.52
CA ARG A 649 -1.66 -1.36 -13.11
C ARG A 649 -0.53 -2.38 -12.92
N ASP A 650 -0.08 -2.61 -11.69
CA ASP A 650 0.93 -3.64 -11.32
C ASP A 650 0.60 -5.05 -11.88
N ASN A 651 -0.67 -5.44 -11.90
CA ASN A 651 -1.14 -6.72 -12.45
C ASN A 651 -1.21 -6.76 -14.00
N GLU A 652 -0.87 -5.66 -14.68
CA GLU A 652 -0.92 -5.48 -16.13
C GLU A 652 0.48 -5.23 -16.76
N THR A 653 1.55 -5.10 -15.96
CA THR A 653 2.90 -4.69 -16.44
C THR A 653 3.76 -5.81 -17.01
N LEU A 654 3.45 -7.08 -16.69
CA LEU A 654 4.26 -8.25 -17.09
C LEU A 654 4.32 -8.40 -18.62
N THR A 655 5.54 -8.60 -19.15
CA THR A 655 5.74 -9.05 -20.53
C THR A 655 5.51 -10.55 -20.63
N LYS A 656 5.16 -11.04 -21.82
CA LYS A 656 5.10 -12.49 -22.09
C LYS A 656 6.44 -13.16 -21.81
N ILE A 657 6.39 -14.44 -21.42
CA ILE A 657 7.60 -15.22 -21.13
C ILE A 657 8.49 -15.42 -22.38
N SER A 658 7.90 -15.47 -23.58
CA SER A 658 8.63 -15.51 -24.86
C SER A 658 9.55 -14.30 -25.09
N ASP A 659 9.16 -13.15 -24.52
CA ASP A 659 9.78 -11.85 -24.76
C ASP A 659 10.70 -11.46 -23.57
N ALA A 660 10.75 -12.32 -22.55
CA ALA A 660 11.42 -12.10 -21.28
C ALA A 660 12.75 -12.87 -21.20
N LYS A 661 13.77 -12.27 -20.58
CA LYS A 661 15.04 -12.95 -20.35
C LYS A 661 14.99 -13.77 -19.04
N PRO A 662 15.29 -15.09 -19.06
CA PRO A 662 15.47 -15.87 -17.84
C PRO A 662 16.52 -15.25 -16.90
N ILE A 663 16.24 -15.30 -15.60
CA ILE A 663 17.17 -14.86 -14.56
C ILE A 663 17.74 -16.11 -13.89
N ASP A 664 19.05 -16.30 -14.01
CA ASP A 664 19.79 -17.34 -13.30
C ASP A 664 20.06 -16.88 -11.86
N TYR A 665 19.56 -17.65 -10.90
CA TYR A 665 19.65 -17.37 -9.48
C TYR A 665 20.60 -18.38 -8.81
N PRO A 666 21.60 -17.91 -8.03
CA PRO A 666 22.49 -18.82 -7.30
C PRO A 666 21.72 -19.79 -6.41
N LYS A 667 22.16 -21.05 -6.36
CA LYS A 667 21.67 -22.00 -5.34
C LYS A 667 22.01 -21.48 -3.94
N PRO A 668 21.12 -21.66 -2.95
CA PRO A 668 21.39 -21.22 -1.58
C PRO A 668 22.59 -21.97 -0.98
N ASP A 669 23.43 -21.25 -0.24
CA ASP A 669 24.62 -21.75 0.46
C ASP A 669 24.34 -22.26 1.89
N GLY A 670 23.07 -22.22 2.33
CA GLY A 670 22.64 -22.69 3.65
C GLY A 670 23.18 -21.88 4.83
N THR A 671 23.87 -20.76 4.59
CA THR A 671 24.60 -20.00 5.62
C THR A 671 24.31 -18.50 5.53
N ILE A 672 24.45 -17.89 4.35
CA ILE A 672 24.02 -16.51 4.05
C ILE A 672 22.65 -16.52 3.36
N THR A 673 22.38 -17.58 2.58
CA THR A 673 21.24 -17.71 1.67
C THR A 673 20.52 -19.04 1.83
N PHE A 674 19.19 -19.01 1.71
CA PHE A 674 18.31 -20.13 2.07
C PHE A 674 17.25 -20.40 1.01
N ASP A 675 16.78 -21.63 0.94
CA ASP A 675 15.57 -22.01 0.22
C ASP A 675 14.29 -21.50 0.93
N ILE A 676 13.17 -21.46 0.21
CA ILE A 676 11.90 -20.93 0.75
C ILE A 676 11.38 -21.78 1.93
N PRO A 677 11.35 -23.13 1.90
CA PRO A 677 10.99 -23.95 3.08
C PRO A 677 11.79 -23.64 4.35
N THR A 678 13.12 -23.57 4.26
CA THR A 678 13.99 -23.22 5.41
C THR A 678 13.66 -21.82 5.97
N SER A 679 13.32 -20.87 5.10
CA SER A 679 12.87 -19.54 5.53
C SER A 679 11.46 -19.55 6.12
N LEU A 680 10.51 -20.31 5.54
CA LEU A 680 9.13 -20.43 6.03
C LEU A 680 9.07 -20.94 7.46
N TYR A 681 9.88 -21.93 7.82
CA TYR A 681 9.98 -22.42 9.20
C TYR A 681 10.26 -21.28 10.21
N ARG A 682 11.11 -20.32 9.82
CA ARG A 682 11.48 -19.13 10.61
C ARG A 682 10.43 -18.02 10.61
N SER A 683 9.31 -18.18 9.91
CA SER A 683 8.14 -17.29 10.02
C SER A 683 7.15 -17.74 11.09
N SER A 684 7.22 -19.00 11.52
CA SER A 684 6.21 -19.65 12.38
C SER A 684 4.77 -19.57 11.84
N THR A 685 4.58 -19.34 10.53
CA THR A 685 3.24 -19.39 9.92
C THR A 685 2.72 -20.83 9.93
N ASN A 686 1.47 -21.00 10.36
CA ASN A 686 0.74 -22.26 10.28
C ASN A 686 -0.76 -21.97 10.18
N HIS A 687 -1.50 -22.89 9.56
CA HIS A 687 -2.95 -22.84 9.45
C HIS A 687 -3.50 -24.26 9.65
N GLU A 688 -4.77 -24.41 10.03
CA GLU A 688 -5.45 -25.70 9.93
C GLU A 688 -5.34 -26.21 8.48
N HIS A 689 -4.95 -27.49 8.32
CA HIS A 689 -4.75 -28.13 7.03
C HIS A 689 -6.08 -28.56 6.39
N ASP A 690 -7.05 -28.95 7.22
CA ASP A 690 -8.40 -29.29 6.80
C ASP A 690 -9.34 -28.08 6.93
N GLN A 691 -9.11 -27.08 6.09
CA GLN A 691 -10.00 -25.92 5.88
C GLN A 691 -9.98 -25.50 4.39
N PRO A 692 -11.00 -24.76 3.90
CA PRO A 692 -10.99 -24.27 2.52
C PRO A 692 -9.81 -23.32 2.26
N PRO A 693 -9.11 -23.42 1.10
CA PRO A 693 -8.07 -22.47 0.75
C PRO A 693 -8.57 -21.03 0.73
N HIS A 694 -8.05 -20.19 1.64
CA HIS A 694 -8.36 -18.75 1.71
C HIS A 694 -7.82 -17.92 0.51
N LEU A 695 -7.21 -18.59 -0.47
CA LEU A 695 -6.69 -18.03 -1.71
C LEU A 695 -7.53 -18.56 -2.88
N ARG A 696 -8.79 -18.12 -2.92
CA ARG A 696 -9.78 -18.52 -3.92
C ARG A 696 -9.39 -18.01 -5.32
N LEU A 697 -9.44 -18.90 -6.31
CA LEU A 697 -9.39 -18.53 -7.73
C LEU A 697 -10.83 -18.23 -8.20
N ARG A 698 -11.04 -17.13 -8.91
CA ARG A 698 -12.36 -16.86 -9.56
C ARG A 698 -12.57 -17.73 -10.81
N ASP A 699 -11.48 -18.17 -11.42
CA ASP A 699 -11.45 -19.10 -12.54
C ASP A 699 -10.29 -20.09 -12.30
N PRO A 700 -10.57 -21.37 -12.01
CA PRO A 700 -9.55 -22.40 -11.82
C PRO A 700 -8.73 -22.76 -13.07
N ALA A 701 -9.18 -22.42 -14.27
CA ALA A 701 -8.51 -22.75 -15.53
C ALA A 701 -7.46 -21.71 -15.95
N VAL A 702 -7.53 -20.46 -15.46
CA VAL A 702 -6.57 -19.40 -15.81
C VAL A 702 -5.11 -19.75 -15.48
N PRO A 703 -4.77 -20.37 -14.32
CA PRO A 703 -3.40 -20.77 -14.03
C PRO A 703 -2.74 -21.65 -15.11
N THR A 704 -3.51 -22.54 -15.73
CA THR A 704 -3.01 -23.50 -16.74
C THR A 704 -3.19 -23.01 -18.18
N THR A 705 -4.21 -22.20 -18.46
CA THR A 705 -4.50 -21.67 -19.81
C THR A 705 -3.85 -20.32 -20.13
N VAL A 706 -3.56 -19.50 -19.10
CA VAL A 706 -3.04 -18.12 -19.26
C VAL A 706 -1.72 -17.93 -18.51
N ASN A 707 -1.69 -18.19 -17.20
CA ASN A 707 -0.53 -17.82 -16.38
C ASN A 707 0.70 -18.66 -16.73
N LEU A 708 0.54 -19.99 -16.84
CA LEU A 708 1.63 -20.88 -17.26
C LEU A 708 2.05 -20.67 -18.73
N PRO A 709 1.14 -20.64 -19.73
CA PRO A 709 1.58 -20.57 -21.14
C PRO A 709 2.10 -19.20 -21.56
N LEU A 710 1.50 -18.10 -21.06
CA LEU A 710 1.86 -16.74 -21.49
C LEU A 710 2.91 -16.08 -20.59
N TYR A 711 2.96 -16.44 -19.31
CA TYR A 711 3.85 -15.82 -18.31
C TYR A 711 4.69 -16.84 -17.51
N GLY A 712 4.60 -18.14 -17.81
CA GLY A 712 5.37 -19.18 -17.13
C GLY A 712 5.08 -19.33 -15.64
N GLY A 713 3.86 -19.07 -15.18
CA GLY A 713 3.44 -19.27 -13.79
C GLY A 713 4.14 -18.33 -12.80
N PRO A 714 4.03 -16.99 -12.97
CA PRO A 714 4.68 -16.02 -12.09
C PRO A 714 4.30 -16.18 -10.60
N GLU A 715 3.15 -16.76 -10.29
CA GLU A 715 2.72 -17.10 -8.93
C GLU A 715 3.69 -18.02 -8.17
N GLY A 716 4.40 -18.91 -8.88
CA GLY A 716 5.47 -19.73 -8.31
C GLY A 716 6.78 -18.96 -8.04
N ARG A 717 6.88 -17.69 -8.46
CA ARG A 717 8.10 -16.85 -8.31
C ARG A 717 7.88 -15.61 -7.45
N TYR A 718 6.76 -14.90 -7.61
CA TYR A 718 6.46 -13.74 -6.77
C TYR A 718 6.06 -14.12 -5.35
N CYS A 719 5.53 -15.33 -5.15
CA CYS A 719 5.09 -15.79 -3.85
C CYS A 719 6.30 -16.07 -2.93
N PRO A 720 6.51 -15.29 -1.85
CA PRO A 720 7.66 -15.44 -0.94
C PRO A 720 7.52 -16.65 0.00
N ALA A 721 6.61 -17.57 -0.33
CA ALA A 721 6.08 -18.59 0.58
C ALA A 721 5.73 -19.91 -0.12
N ARG A 722 6.08 -20.10 -1.41
CA ARG A 722 5.86 -21.35 -2.16
C ARG A 722 4.43 -21.91 -1.97
N VAL A 723 3.44 -21.01 -2.00
CA VAL A 723 2.02 -21.36 -1.84
C VAL A 723 1.46 -21.89 -3.16
N TYR A 724 1.98 -21.42 -4.29
CA TYR A 724 1.55 -21.79 -5.63
C TYR A 724 2.63 -22.65 -6.28
N GLU A 725 2.28 -23.88 -6.65
CA GLU A 725 3.21 -24.83 -7.28
C GLU A 725 2.55 -25.53 -8.46
N TYR A 726 3.24 -25.58 -9.60
CA TYR A 726 2.76 -26.36 -10.74
C TYR A 726 3.26 -27.80 -10.61
N VAL A 727 2.33 -28.74 -10.50
CA VAL A 727 2.58 -30.17 -10.37
C VAL A 727 2.16 -30.85 -11.67
N GLN A 728 3.03 -31.70 -12.23
CA GLN A 728 2.72 -32.50 -13.40
C GLN A 728 2.00 -33.79 -13.00
N ASP A 729 0.97 -34.18 -13.76
CA ASP A 729 0.32 -35.49 -13.63
C ASP A 729 1.14 -36.59 -14.35
N ASP A 730 0.65 -37.84 -14.30
CA ASP A 730 1.27 -39.00 -14.96
C ASP A 730 1.34 -38.90 -16.50
N LYS A 731 0.64 -37.92 -17.11
CA LYS A 731 0.68 -37.62 -18.55
C LYS A 731 1.63 -36.45 -18.87
N GLY A 732 2.14 -35.76 -17.85
CA GLY A 732 2.97 -34.56 -17.97
C GLY A 732 2.19 -33.24 -18.01
N GLU A 733 0.85 -33.27 -17.86
CA GLU A 733 0.02 -32.07 -17.84
C GLU A 733 0.21 -31.31 -16.51
N ALA A 734 0.49 -30.01 -16.59
CA ALA A 734 0.80 -29.19 -15.42
C ALA A 734 -0.46 -28.56 -14.82
N SER A 735 -0.77 -28.91 -13.58
CA SER A 735 -1.87 -28.37 -12.77
C SER A 735 -1.35 -27.46 -11.65
N LEU A 736 -2.16 -26.49 -11.18
CA LEU A 736 -1.77 -25.63 -10.05
C LEU A 736 -2.22 -26.24 -8.71
N SER A 737 -1.26 -26.55 -7.84
CA SER A 737 -1.49 -26.83 -6.43
C SER A 737 -1.41 -25.56 -5.58
N ILE A 738 -2.26 -25.45 -4.56
CA ILE A 738 -2.34 -24.33 -3.62
C ILE A 738 -2.08 -24.80 -2.19
N ASN A 739 -0.83 -24.65 -1.74
CA ASN A 739 -0.34 -24.91 -0.38
C ASN A 739 -0.72 -23.76 0.57
N ALA A 740 -2.03 -23.53 0.76
CA ALA A 740 -2.56 -22.39 1.51
C ALA A 740 -2.02 -22.26 2.95
N GLN A 741 -1.65 -23.38 3.58
CA GLN A 741 -1.06 -23.42 4.92
C GLN A 741 0.26 -22.65 5.04
N ASN A 742 1.02 -22.51 3.95
CA ASN A 742 2.29 -21.77 3.92
C ASN A 742 2.10 -20.24 3.87
N CYS A 743 0.87 -19.72 3.79
CA CYS A 743 0.63 -18.32 3.47
C CYS A 743 1.17 -17.37 4.55
N LEU A 744 2.01 -16.41 4.15
CA LEU A 744 2.51 -15.33 5.02
C LEU A 744 1.52 -14.15 5.15
N HIS A 745 0.29 -14.29 4.64
CA HIS A 745 -0.69 -13.20 4.51
C HIS A 745 -0.13 -11.92 3.86
N CYS A 746 0.88 -12.05 2.98
CA CYS A 746 1.61 -10.91 2.43
C CYS A 746 0.77 -9.98 1.54
N LYS A 747 -0.35 -10.49 0.98
CA LYS A 747 -1.26 -9.88 -0.02
C LYS A 747 -0.64 -9.64 -1.42
N ALA A 748 0.56 -10.14 -1.72
CA ALA A 748 1.22 -9.96 -3.02
C ALA A 748 0.44 -10.58 -4.20
N CYS A 749 -0.09 -11.80 -4.04
CA CYS A 749 -0.97 -12.44 -5.05
C CYS A 749 -2.23 -11.62 -5.34
N ILE A 750 -2.82 -10.98 -4.32
CA ILE A 750 -4.03 -10.15 -4.47
C ILE A 750 -3.69 -8.78 -5.07
N ALA A 751 -2.48 -8.23 -4.82
CA ALA A 751 -2.00 -7.05 -5.53
C ALA A 751 -1.75 -7.32 -7.02
N LEU A 752 -1.15 -8.46 -7.35
CA LEU A 752 -0.95 -8.95 -8.72
C LEU A 752 -2.18 -9.65 -9.33
N GLN A 753 -3.33 -9.69 -8.64
CA GLN A 753 -4.53 -10.34 -9.16
C GLN A 753 -5.12 -9.49 -10.30
N GLY A 754 -4.87 -9.92 -11.54
CA GLY A 754 -5.66 -9.49 -12.69
C GLY A 754 -7.15 -9.69 -12.39
N MET A 755 -7.93 -8.62 -12.46
CA MET A 755 -9.38 -8.79 -12.54
C MET A 755 -9.68 -9.43 -13.90
N TYR A 756 -10.53 -10.46 -13.95
CA TYR A 756 -10.94 -11.10 -15.21
C TYR A 756 -11.92 -10.25 -16.04
N CYS A 757 -11.55 -9.00 -16.26
CA CYS A 757 -12.29 -8.01 -17.03
C CYS A 757 -11.43 -6.85 -17.55
N THR A 758 -10.17 -7.08 -17.97
CA THR A 758 -9.62 -6.30 -19.10
C THR A 758 -10.15 -6.87 -20.40
N ALA A 759 -11.45 -6.68 -20.65
CA ALA A 759 -12.12 -7.11 -21.87
C ALA A 759 -11.65 -6.28 -23.08
N ARG A 760 -10.44 -6.57 -23.59
CA ARG A 760 -10.01 -6.10 -24.93
C ARG A 760 -10.85 -6.71 -26.05
N HIS A 761 -11.60 -7.76 -25.74
CA HIS A 761 -12.79 -8.21 -26.47
C HIS A 761 -13.94 -8.38 -25.48
N VAL A 762 -15.06 -7.68 -25.70
CA VAL A 762 -16.34 -7.96 -25.04
C VAL A 762 -17.17 -8.84 -25.96
N SER A 763 -17.48 -10.06 -25.51
CA SER A 763 -18.50 -10.91 -26.14
C SER A 763 -19.91 -10.37 -25.83
N HIS A 764 -20.78 -10.33 -26.84
CA HIS A 764 -22.10 -9.69 -26.72
C HIS A 764 -23.09 -10.51 -25.88
N CYS A 765 -23.68 -9.89 -24.86
CA CYS A 765 -24.97 -10.30 -24.28
C CYS A 765 -25.88 -9.08 -24.05
N LYS A 766 -27.16 -9.29 -23.78
CA LYS A 766 -28.22 -8.24 -23.87
C LYS A 766 -28.13 -7.12 -22.82
N ALA A 767 -27.42 -7.31 -21.70
CA ALA A 767 -27.41 -6.37 -20.58
C ALA A 767 -26.73 -5.02 -20.88
N CYS A 768 -25.83 -4.96 -21.88
CA CYS A 768 -24.99 -3.81 -22.19
C CYS A 768 -25.72 -2.51 -22.59
N ILE A 769 -27.06 -2.53 -22.74
CA ILE A 769 -27.87 -1.39 -23.21
C ILE A 769 -28.42 -0.53 -22.06
N ALA A 770 -28.48 -1.04 -20.82
CA ALA A 770 -29.06 -0.30 -19.69
C ALA A 770 -28.18 0.85 -19.17
N LEU A 771 -26.85 0.74 -19.29
CA LEU A 771 -25.87 1.62 -18.62
C LEU A 771 -25.03 2.47 -19.59
N GLN A 772 -25.62 2.87 -20.73
CA GLN A 772 -24.88 3.47 -21.85
C GLN A 772 -24.29 4.88 -21.57
N GLY A 773 -24.65 5.52 -20.45
CA GLY A 773 -24.14 6.84 -20.05
C GLY A 773 -22.70 6.88 -19.51
N MET A 774 -22.06 5.74 -19.25
CA MET A 774 -20.78 5.68 -18.53
C MET A 774 -19.51 5.76 -19.39
N TYR A 775 -19.60 5.62 -20.73
CA TYR A 775 -18.43 5.35 -21.58
C TYR A 775 -18.01 6.56 -22.42
N ARG A 776 -16.95 7.27 -21.99
CA ARG A 776 -16.44 8.47 -22.71
C ARG A 776 -15.67 8.19 -24.01
N THR A 777 -15.07 7.01 -24.16
CA THR A 777 -14.44 6.55 -25.41
C THR A 777 -14.41 5.02 -25.46
N ALA A 778 -14.78 4.42 -26.59
CA ALA A 778 -14.52 3.02 -26.89
C ALA A 778 -13.89 2.90 -28.29
N ARG A 779 -12.69 2.28 -28.38
CA ARG A 779 -12.11 1.91 -29.67
C ARG A 779 -12.58 0.49 -30.01
N HIS A 780 -13.38 0.39 -31.06
CA HIS A 780 -14.04 -0.82 -31.58
C HIS A 780 -15.15 -1.37 -30.68
N VAL A 781 -16.39 -1.27 -31.18
CA VAL A 781 -17.58 -1.97 -30.66
C VAL A 781 -18.25 -2.64 -31.86
N SER A 782 -18.27 -3.97 -31.90
CA SER A 782 -18.97 -4.72 -32.95
C SER A 782 -20.48 -4.50 -32.87
N HIS A 783 -21.15 -4.38 -34.02
CA HIS A 783 -22.54 -3.91 -34.08
C HIS A 783 -23.56 -5.07 -34.05
N GLY A 784 -24.52 -4.99 -33.13
CA GLY A 784 -25.67 -5.89 -33.04
C GLY A 784 -27.00 -5.17 -33.27
N LYS A 785 -28.03 -5.90 -33.71
CA LYS A 785 -29.34 -5.35 -34.17
C LYS A 785 -29.96 -4.30 -33.24
N ALA A 786 -29.86 -4.47 -31.92
CA ALA A 786 -30.47 -3.57 -30.94
C ALA A 786 -29.85 -2.16 -30.90
N CYS A 787 -28.57 -2.00 -31.28
CA CYS A 787 -27.89 -0.70 -31.28
C CYS A 787 -28.41 0.25 -32.37
N ILE A 788 -28.97 -0.30 -33.46
CA ILE A 788 -29.46 0.44 -34.62
C ILE A 788 -30.77 1.20 -34.28
N ALA A 789 -31.61 0.64 -33.40
CA ALA A 789 -32.91 1.19 -33.05
C ALA A 789 -32.89 2.51 -32.24
N ARG A 790 -31.70 3.03 -31.85
CA ARG A 790 -31.53 4.27 -31.08
C ARG A 790 -30.56 5.28 -31.72
N GLN A 791 -30.38 5.20 -33.05
CA GLN A 791 -29.38 5.98 -33.80
C GLN A 791 -29.56 7.51 -33.71
N GLY A 792 -30.77 8.01 -33.41
CA GLY A 792 -31.07 9.46 -33.31
C GLY A 792 -30.37 10.23 -32.19
N THR A 793 -29.61 9.57 -31.32
CA THR A 793 -28.87 10.21 -30.20
C THR A 793 -27.41 10.56 -30.52
N TYR A 794 -26.85 10.09 -31.65
CA TYR A 794 -25.43 10.21 -31.95
C TYR A 794 -25.14 11.36 -32.93
N ARG A 795 -24.82 12.55 -32.38
CA ARG A 795 -24.33 13.67 -33.21
C ARG A 795 -22.90 13.42 -33.71
N THR A 796 -22.83 12.99 -34.97
CA THR A 796 -21.64 12.74 -35.80
C THR A 796 -20.85 11.47 -35.48
N ALA A 797 -20.77 10.60 -36.51
CA ALA A 797 -19.68 9.65 -36.71
C ALA A 797 -19.06 9.98 -38.07
N ARG A 798 -17.73 10.05 -38.14
CA ARG A 798 -16.99 10.73 -39.21
C ARG A 798 -16.17 9.75 -40.07
N ASP A 799 -16.84 8.67 -40.49
CA ASP A 799 -16.53 7.74 -41.60
C ASP A 799 -17.32 6.44 -41.35
N VAL A 800 -17.89 5.84 -42.40
CA VAL A 800 -18.56 4.52 -42.35
C VAL A 800 -18.17 3.71 -43.58
N SER A 801 -17.48 2.60 -43.38
CA SER A 801 -17.03 1.71 -44.47
C SER A 801 -18.16 0.80 -44.97
N HIS A 802 -18.43 0.84 -46.27
CA HIS A 802 -19.53 0.09 -46.91
C HIS A 802 -19.42 -1.43 -46.79
N CYS A 803 -20.57 -2.10 -46.66
CA CYS A 803 -20.70 -3.54 -46.79
C CYS A 803 -21.86 -3.91 -47.73
N LYS A 804 -21.92 -5.15 -48.23
CA LYS A 804 -22.87 -5.57 -49.27
C LYS A 804 -24.35 -5.33 -48.93
N ALA A 805 -24.73 -5.29 -47.64
CA ALA A 805 -26.10 -5.03 -47.22
C ALA A 805 -26.54 -3.56 -47.48
N CYS A 806 -25.62 -2.60 -47.46
CA CYS A 806 -25.91 -1.19 -47.70
C CYS A 806 -26.40 -0.93 -49.14
N ILE A 807 -25.90 -1.72 -50.10
CA ILE A 807 -26.25 -1.65 -51.53
C ILE A 807 -27.71 -2.09 -51.74
N ALA A 808 -28.20 -3.06 -50.97
CA ALA A 808 -29.54 -3.63 -51.10
C ALA A 808 -30.68 -2.72 -50.59
N GLN A 809 -30.37 -1.54 -50.05
CA GLN A 809 -31.35 -0.58 -49.48
C GLN A 809 -31.16 0.84 -50.06
N GLN A 810 -30.69 0.93 -51.31
CA GLN A 810 -30.38 2.19 -52.00
C GLN A 810 -31.60 3.13 -52.12
N GLY A 811 -32.83 2.60 -52.10
CA GLY A 811 -34.07 3.39 -52.16
C GLY A 811 -34.44 4.19 -50.90
N MET A 812 -33.71 4.05 -49.78
CA MET A 812 -34.01 4.78 -48.54
C MET A 812 -33.28 6.13 -48.40
N TYR A 813 -32.46 6.54 -49.36
CA TYR A 813 -31.62 7.75 -49.25
C TYR A 813 -31.96 8.78 -50.32
N SER A 814 -32.44 9.96 -49.90
CA SER A 814 -32.60 11.12 -50.78
C SER A 814 -31.24 11.75 -51.09
N THR A 815 -30.87 11.72 -52.38
CA THR A 815 -29.67 12.35 -52.97
C THR A 815 -28.32 11.92 -52.37
N ALA A 816 -27.69 10.93 -52.98
CA ALA A 816 -26.25 10.73 -52.83
C ALA A 816 -25.48 11.89 -53.47
N ARG A 817 -24.55 12.52 -52.72
CA ARG A 817 -23.55 13.44 -53.30
C ARG A 817 -22.10 13.09 -52.97
N HIS A 818 -21.85 12.47 -51.81
CA HIS A 818 -20.64 11.70 -51.53
C HIS A 818 -21.04 10.41 -50.80
N VAL A 819 -20.42 9.30 -51.20
CA VAL A 819 -20.59 7.92 -50.71
C VAL A 819 -19.22 7.27 -50.74
#